data_AF-A0A8C7R1J9-F1
#
_entry.id   AF-A0A8C7R1J9-F1
#
_cell.length_a   1.000
_cell.length_b   1.000
_cell.length_c   1.000
_cell.angle_alpha   90.00
_cell.angle_beta   90.00
_cell.angle_gamma   90.00
#
_symmetry.space_group_name_H-M   'P 1'
#
loop_
_entity.id
_entity.type
_entity.pdbx_description
1 polymer ?
#
loop_
_entity_poly.entity_id
_entity_poly.type
_entity_poly.pdbx_seq_one_letter_code
_entity_poly.pdbx_strand_id
1 'polypeptide(L)'
;MSTPTVTELKELNPVDFIQLQQYIDYCSLRVKDVLREFDADGRLAQHRHGECINEEGFRLFLKTYLEVEDFPKDLCQRLFRSFQSGTELDGKDNASMFICPCVEYLLNTMCWLILLSIVFLKDVSCYFSLLEDGQPRDKLEFAFKLYDRDGNGVLDSSEVDRIIAQMMHAADYLDWDVSELRPVLKDMMTAIDADSSNTVSLDEWVEGGMNNVPLLVLLGLKMTQKDGQHLWRMKNYNKPVYCNVCQSMLLGLRKQGLCCTCCKYTVHGRCANRNPAPCTRTYVKSKKDTGVPTHDWVSGNCDSGKCDKCQKKIKSYHGLTGKHCVWCHSMRHDDCASQEPSDCNCGTLRDHILPPWAIYPVMKEKPNSMKNGSSSSAGDSDHNTTPDGKVLQIDPVPDTHPLLVFVNPKSGGKQGERVLRKFQYLLNPRQVYNLSNGGPGPGLCFFRNLKDYRILVCGGDGTVGWILDAIEKAHLQVRPPVAVLPLGTGNDLARCLRWGGGYDGTDLCRILKEIEGSTLVLMDRWNVEVILEDPQEMGDPVPYEIINNYFSIGVVIGRTDASIAHRFHTLREKHPQKFNSRMKNKLWYFEFATSETISASCKKLNECLTIECCGTPLDLSGLSMEGIAVLNIPSMHGGSNLWGEAKKSESKSLMNPQEMPEVIVDPEILKVSGQDLSDLRLEVVGLEGAMEMGQIYTGLKSAIRLAKTSQITIRTKKPLPMQIDGEPWMQPPCTIHITHKNQASMLMGPQNRSSFFSSK
;
A
#
# COMPACT_ATOMS: atom_id res chain seq x y z
N MET A 1 -30.51 -31.41 -9.70
CA MET A 1 -29.78 -30.55 -8.76
C MET A 1 -30.21 -30.98 -7.37
N SER A 2 -29.30 -31.60 -6.62
CA SER A 2 -29.57 -32.04 -5.24
C SER A 2 -29.63 -30.80 -4.35
N THR A 3 -30.67 -30.69 -3.51
CA THR A 3 -30.73 -29.70 -2.44
C THR A 3 -29.57 -29.92 -1.47
N PRO A 4 -28.83 -28.87 -1.06
CA PRO A 4 -27.72 -29.02 -0.13
C PRO A 4 -28.22 -29.54 1.21
N THR A 5 -27.41 -30.39 1.84
CA THR A 5 -27.71 -30.96 3.16
C THR A 5 -27.61 -29.88 4.25
N VAL A 6 -28.33 -30.05 5.37
CA VAL A 6 -28.32 -29.10 6.51
C VAL A 6 -26.90 -28.88 7.08
N THR A 7 -25.98 -29.81 6.82
CA THR A 7 -24.55 -29.73 7.18
C THR A 7 -23.77 -28.80 6.24
N GLU A 8 -24.09 -28.75 4.95
CA GLU A 8 -23.46 -27.84 3.96
C GLU A 8 -23.88 -26.36 4.13
N LEU A 9 -24.98 -26.10 4.84
CA LEU A 9 -25.49 -24.76 5.16
C LEU A 9 -24.92 -24.16 6.45
N LYS A 10 -24.12 -24.93 7.20
CA LYS A 10 -23.59 -24.56 8.52
C LYS A 10 -22.13 -24.10 8.53
N GLU A 11 -21.36 -24.44 7.51
CA GLU A 11 -19.93 -24.11 7.45
C GLU A 11 -19.66 -22.88 6.58
N LEU A 12 -18.90 -21.92 7.12
CA LEU A 12 -18.31 -20.84 6.32
C LEU A 12 -17.37 -21.47 5.30
N ASN A 13 -17.67 -21.28 4.01
CA ASN A 13 -16.84 -21.86 2.96
C ASN A 13 -15.65 -20.93 2.62
N PRO A 14 -14.63 -21.44 1.90
CA PRO A 14 -13.49 -20.64 1.46
C PRO A 14 -13.83 -19.33 0.73
N VAL A 15 -14.83 -19.37 -0.13
CA VAL A 15 -15.21 -18.21 -0.95
C VAL A 15 -15.76 -17.09 -0.06
N ASP A 16 -16.50 -17.46 0.99
CA ASP A 16 -17.10 -16.56 1.98
C ASP A 16 -16.05 -15.78 2.77
N PHE A 17 -14.96 -16.43 3.21
CA PHE A 17 -13.86 -15.77 3.91
C PHE A 17 -13.02 -14.89 2.98
N ILE A 18 -12.84 -15.27 1.71
CA ILE A 18 -12.05 -14.48 0.72
C ILE A 18 -12.83 -13.21 0.46
N GLN A 19 -14.15 -13.37 0.32
CA GLN A 19 -15.09 -12.30 0.14
C GLN A 19 -15.10 -11.40 1.38
N LEU A 20 -15.06 -11.94 2.60
CA LEU A 20 -15.00 -11.16 3.84
C LEU A 20 -13.67 -10.40 4.00
N GLN A 21 -12.52 -11.06 3.81
CA GLN A 21 -11.20 -10.41 3.88
C GLN A 21 -11.04 -9.33 2.80
N GLN A 22 -11.64 -9.52 1.63
CA GLN A 22 -11.70 -8.50 0.59
C GLN A 22 -12.50 -7.26 1.02
N TYR A 23 -13.53 -7.40 1.88
CA TYR A 23 -14.21 -6.26 2.46
C TYR A 23 -13.33 -5.60 3.54
N ILE A 24 -12.77 -6.39 4.47
CA ILE A 24 -11.99 -5.90 5.62
C ILE A 24 -10.75 -5.12 5.22
N ASP A 25 -10.03 -5.55 4.18
CA ASP A 25 -8.77 -4.93 3.74
C ASP A 25 -8.90 -3.44 3.35
N TYR A 26 -10.12 -2.91 3.26
CA TYR A 26 -10.41 -1.54 2.84
C TYR A 26 -11.36 -0.80 3.79
N CYS A 27 -11.73 -1.42 4.91
CA CYS A 27 -12.45 -0.74 5.98
C CYS A 27 -11.56 0.31 6.63
N SER A 28 -12.13 1.47 6.90
CA SER A 28 -11.50 2.57 7.64
C SER A 28 -11.83 2.53 9.13
N LEU A 29 -12.96 1.90 9.49
CA LEU A 29 -13.44 1.74 10.85
C LEU A 29 -12.82 0.52 11.54
N ARG A 30 -12.52 0.68 12.84
CA ARG A 30 -12.19 -0.46 13.69
C ARG A 30 -13.44 -0.97 14.40
N VAL A 31 -13.44 -2.22 14.81
CA VAL A 31 -14.51 -2.88 15.56
C VAL A 31 -14.88 -2.05 16.78
N LYS A 32 -13.89 -1.51 17.50
CA LYS A 32 -14.13 -0.63 18.65
C LYS A 32 -14.92 0.64 18.31
N ASP A 33 -14.80 1.15 17.08
CA ASP A 33 -15.51 2.34 16.61
C ASP A 33 -16.98 1.98 16.33
N VAL A 34 -17.22 0.78 15.80
CA VAL A 34 -18.57 0.22 15.54
C VAL A 34 -19.27 -0.18 16.84
N LEU A 35 -18.54 -0.72 17.82
CA LEU A 35 -19.10 -1.12 19.12
C LEU A 35 -19.72 0.06 19.87
N ARG A 36 -19.16 1.28 19.72
CA ARG A 36 -19.75 2.50 20.30
C ARG A 36 -21.15 2.79 19.79
N GLU A 37 -21.48 2.32 18.58
CA GLU A 37 -22.84 2.46 18.04
C GLU A 37 -23.84 1.56 18.77
N PHE A 38 -23.38 0.49 19.42
CA PHE A 38 -24.19 -0.42 20.22
C PHE A 38 -24.17 -0.09 21.73
N ASP A 39 -23.46 0.95 22.16
CA ASP A 39 -23.51 1.43 23.55
C ASP A 39 -24.81 2.20 23.81
N ALA A 40 -25.12 2.49 25.08
CA ALA A 40 -26.42 3.04 25.50
C ALA A 40 -26.81 4.34 24.78
N ASP A 41 -25.82 5.15 24.38
CA ASP A 41 -26.00 6.43 23.66
C ASP A 41 -25.83 6.29 22.13
N GLY A 42 -25.63 5.06 21.63
CA GLY A 42 -25.33 4.76 20.24
C GLY A 42 -26.55 4.53 19.36
N ARG A 43 -26.40 4.72 18.03
CA ARG A 43 -27.49 4.62 17.05
C ARG A 43 -28.08 3.21 16.90
N LEU A 44 -27.33 2.18 17.27
CA LEU A 44 -27.69 0.76 17.16
C LEU A 44 -28.01 0.13 18.53
N ALA A 45 -28.11 0.93 19.60
CA ALA A 45 -28.38 0.47 20.97
C ALA A 45 -29.62 -0.44 21.06
N GLN A 46 -30.66 -0.14 20.28
CA GLN A 46 -31.93 -0.89 20.23
C GLN A 46 -31.79 -2.35 19.75
N HIS A 47 -30.70 -2.68 19.07
CA HIS A 47 -30.41 -4.03 18.56
C HIS A 47 -29.56 -4.87 19.53
N ARG A 48 -29.14 -4.27 20.66
CA ARG A 48 -28.37 -4.93 21.73
C ARG A 48 -29.30 -5.35 22.86
N HIS A 49 -29.25 -6.63 23.21
CA HIS A 49 -29.95 -7.22 24.35
C HIS A 49 -28.91 -7.74 25.35
N GLY A 50 -28.53 -6.90 26.30
CA GLY A 50 -27.42 -7.20 27.22
C GLY A 50 -26.07 -7.27 26.48
N GLU A 51 -25.44 -8.44 26.48
CA GLU A 51 -24.18 -8.70 25.75
C GLU A 51 -24.40 -9.30 24.35
N CYS A 52 -25.66 -9.47 23.93
CA CYS A 52 -26.03 -10.16 22.70
C CYS A 52 -26.64 -9.23 21.65
N ILE A 53 -26.53 -9.61 20.38
CA ILE A 53 -27.17 -8.97 19.24
C ILE A 53 -27.96 -10.01 18.44
N ASN A 54 -29.09 -9.62 17.86
CA ASN A 54 -29.89 -10.49 16.99
C ASN A 54 -29.35 -10.49 15.54
N GLU A 55 -29.92 -11.31 14.64
CA GLU A 55 -29.48 -11.40 13.23
C GLU A 55 -29.47 -10.03 12.53
N GLU A 56 -30.46 -9.20 12.82
CA GLU A 56 -30.55 -7.84 12.27
C GLU A 56 -29.47 -6.92 12.85
N GLY A 57 -29.20 -7.00 14.16
CA GLY A 57 -28.10 -6.31 14.82
C GLY A 57 -26.74 -6.75 14.29
N PHE A 58 -26.55 -8.04 14.02
CA PHE A 58 -25.33 -8.58 13.41
C PHE A 58 -25.17 -8.12 11.96
N ARG A 59 -26.26 -8.10 11.19
CA ARG A 59 -26.26 -7.54 9.84
C ARG A 59 -25.88 -6.06 9.85
N LEU A 60 -26.42 -5.28 10.79
CA LEU A 60 -26.08 -3.87 10.96
C LEU A 60 -24.62 -3.69 11.43
N PHE A 61 -24.14 -4.53 12.35
CA PHE A 61 -22.72 -4.58 12.73
C PHE A 61 -21.84 -4.79 11.48
N LEU A 62 -22.12 -5.80 10.66
CA LEU A 62 -21.35 -6.07 9.44
C LEU A 62 -21.42 -4.93 8.43
N LYS A 63 -22.60 -4.32 8.24
CA LYS A 63 -22.74 -3.18 7.31
C LYS A 63 -21.97 -1.95 7.78
N THR A 64 -22.01 -1.65 9.08
CA THR A 64 -21.29 -0.53 9.66
C THR A 64 -19.79 -0.80 9.67
N TYR A 65 -19.35 -1.97 10.12
CA TYR A 65 -17.95 -2.37 10.17
C TYR A 65 -17.31 -2.45 8.79
N LEU A 66 -17.98 -3.11 7.86
CA LEU A 66 -17.47 -3.31 6.50
C LEU A 66 -17.74 -2.12 5.57
N GLU A 67 -18.41 -1.08 6.08
CA GLU A 67 -18.82 0.13 5.35
C GLU A 67 -19.57 -0.16 4.03
N VAL A 68 -20.36 -1.24 4.02
CA VAL A 68 -21.12 -1.71 2.84
C VAL A 68 -22.62 -1.67 3.05
N GLU A 69 -23.33 -1.03 2.12
CA GLU A 69 -24.79 -0.97 2.16
C GLU A 69 -25.46 -2.28 1.73
N ASP A 70 -24.85 -3.01 0.80
CA ASP A 70 -25.34 -4.30 0.29
C ASP A 70 -24.32 -5.43 0.56
N PHE A 71 -24.34 -5.95 1.77
CA PHE A 71 -23.62 -7.16 2.14
C PHE A 71 -24.45 -8.41 1.75
N PRO A 72 -23.86 -9.44 1.09
CA PRO A 72 -24.63 -10.59 0.62
C PRO A 72 -25.38 -11.27 1.78
N LYS A 73 -26.71 -11.36 1.67
CA LYS A 73 -27.58 -11.91 2.72
C LYS A 73 -27.19 -13.35 3.07
N ASP A 74 -26.88 -14.16 2.07
CA ASP A 74 -26.47 -15.55 2.27
C ASP A 74 -25.14 -15.66 3.04
N LEU A 75 -24.19 -14.77 2.78
CA LEU A 75 -22.92 -14.69 3.51
C LEU A 75 -23.14 -14.20 4.96
N CYS A 76 -23.99 -13.19 5.14
CA CYS A 76 -24.39 -12.68 6.46
C CYS A 76 -24.97 -13.78 7.33
N GLN A 77 -25.85 -14.60 6.76
CA GLN A 77 -26.53 -15.68 7.47
C GLN A 77 -25.58 -16.82 7.84
N ARG A 78 -24.65 -17.17 6.95
CA ARG A 78 -23.61 -18.17 7.27
C ARG A 78 -22.65 -17.67 8.35
N LEU A 79 -22.23 -16.40 8.27
CA LEU A 79 -21.41 -15.76 9.31
C LEU A 79 -22.16 -15.69 10.64
N PHE A 80 -23.43 -15.30 10.64
CA PHE A 80 -24.23 -15.24 11.86
C PHE A 80 -24.33 -16.63 12.52
N ARG A 81 -24.65 -17.66 11.73
CA ARG A 81 -24.76 -19.05 12.20
C ARG A 81 -23.44 -19.62 12.72
N SER A 82 -22.30 -19.21 12.19
CA SER A 82 -21.00 -19.66 12.73
C SER A 82 -20.73 -19.14 14.14
N PHE A 83 -21.36 -18.02 14.56
CA PHE A 83 -21.28 -17.53 15.95
C PHE A 83 -22.31 -18.19 16.89
N GLN A 84 -23.20 -19.04 16.38
CA GLN A 84 -24.22 -19.71 17.18
C GLN A 84 -23.77 -21.08 17.72
N SER A 85 -22.68 -21.64 17.20
CA SER A 85 -22.23 -23.02 17.48
C SER A 85 -21.56 -23.23 18.85
N GLY A 86 -21.83 -22.38 19.84
CA GLY A 86 -21.42 -22.61 21.23
C GLY A 86 -22.31 -23.60 21.97
N THR A 87 -23.59 -23.70 21.65
CA THR A 87 -24.57 -24.52 22.40
C THR A 87 -24.87 -25.84 21.70
N GLU A 88 -23.96 -26.81 21.77
CA GLU A 88 -24.33 -28.22 21.60
C GLU A 88 -24.38 -28.89 22.98
N LEU A 89 -25.59 -29.29 23.38
CA LEU A 89 -25.83 -30.26 24.44
C LEU A 89 -25.34 -31.60 23.92
N ASP A 90 -24.14 -32.02 24.31
CA ASP A 90 -23.79 -33.42 24.14
C ASP A 90 -24.64 -34.21 25.14
N GLY A 91 -25.57 -35.00 24.59
CA GLY A 91 -26.55 -35.75 25.36
C GLY A 91 -25.88 -36.93 26.05
N LYS A 92 -25.13 -36.67 27.12
CA LYS A 92 -24.72 -37.58 28.20
C LYS A 92 -23.73 -36.84 29.11
N ASP A 93 -24.25 -36.17 30.12
CA ASP A 93 -23.87 -36.38 31.52
C ASP A 93 -24.43 -35.24 32.38
N ASN A 94 -25.10 -35.64 33.48
CA ASN A 94 -25.63 -34.73 34.48
C ASN A 94 -24.47 -34.13 35.28
N ALA A 95 -24.03 -32.93 34.90
CA ALA A 95 -23.27 -32.05 35.78
C ALA A 95 -23.73 -30.60 35.56
N SER A 96 -24.02 -29.92 36.67
CA SER A 96 -24.58 -28.57 36.78
C SER A 96 -23.93 -27.55 35.84
N MET A 97 -24.68 -27.13 34.83
CA MET A 97 -24.29 -26.06 33.90
C MET A 97 -24.51 -24.71 34.60
N PHE A 98 -23.45 -23.93 34.80
CA PHE A 98 -23.56 -22.54 35.22
C PHE A 98 -24.14 -21.72 34.06
N ILE A 99 -25.41 -21.38 34.18
CA ILE A 99 -26.10 -20.46 33.27
C ILE A 99 -25.75 -19.04 33.72
N CYS A 100 -25.22 -18.22 32.81
CA CYS A 100 -24.98 -16.80 33.07
C CYS A 100 -26.28 -16.11 33.52
N PRO A 101 -26.29 -15.24 34.55
CA PRO A 101 -27.50 -14.58 35.06
C PRO A 101 -28.31 -13.83 33.99
N CYS A 102 -27.67 -13.40 32.89
CA CYS A 102 -28.33 -12.76 31.74
C CYS A 102 -29.23 -13.75 30.96
N VAL A 103 -28.85 -15.03 30.91
CA VAL A 103 -29.59 -16.10 30.21
C VAL A 103 -30.70 -16.66 31.09
N GLU A 104 -30.55 -16.60 32.42
CA GLU A 104 -31.55 -17.08 33.39
C GLU A 104 -32.84 -16.24 33.39
N TYR A 105 -32.73 -14.93 33.10
CA TYR A 105 -33.89 -14.05 32.92
C TYR A 105 -34.65 -14.32 31.61
N LEU A 106 -33.94 -14.63 30.53
CA LEU A 106 -34.52 -14.93 29.21
C LEU A 106 -35.11 -16.35 29.12
N LEU A 107 -34.51 -17.33 29.81
CA LEU A 107 -35.00 -18.71 29.90
C LEU A 107 -36.37 -18.80 30.58
N ASN A 108 -36.67 -17.90 31.53
CA ASN A 108 -37.94 -17.90 32.26
C ASN A 108 -39.10 -17.24 31.52
N THR A 109 -38.87 -16.64 30.34
CA THR A 109 -39.93 -15.96 29.58
C THR A 109 -40.04 -16.37 28.11
N MET A 110 -39.04 -17.02 27.49
CA MET A 110 -39.02 -17.17 26.03
C MET A 110 -38.60 -18.58 25.53
N CYS A 111 -39.24 -19.00 24.43
CA CYS A 111 -39.13 -20.30 23.78
C CYS A 111 -37.71 -20.55 23.20
N TRP A 112 -37.28 -21.82 23.14
CA TRP A 112 -36.02 -22.33 22.55
C TRP A 112 -35.67 -21.74 21.16
N LEU A 113 -36.66 -21.27 20.41
CA LEU A 113 -36.53 -20.55 19.13
C LEU A 113 -35.77 -19.20 19.22
N ILE A 114 -35.69 -18.56 20.39
CA ILE A 114 -35.06 -17.24 20.56
C ILE A 114 -33.54 -17.35 20.83
N LEU A 115 -33.08 -18.45 21.43
CA LEU A 115 -31.63 -18.73 21.59
C LEU A 115 -30.94 -18.97 20.24
N LEU A 116 -31.69 -19.45 19.23
CA LEU A 116 -31.24 -19.60 17.84
C LEU A 116 -31.29 -18.29 17.03
N SER A 117 -31.57 -17.13 17.64
CA SER A 117 -31.69 -15.83 16.94
C SER A 117 -30.83 -14.71 17.53
N ILE A 118 -29.87 -15.04 18.41
CA ILE A 118 -28.91 -14.09 18.98
C ILE A 118 -27.46 -14.63 18.96
N VAL A 119 -26.47 -13.74 18.94
CA VAL A 119 -25.03 -14.03 19.06
C VAL A 119 -24.40 -13.04 20.05
N PHE A 120 -23.34 -13.46 20.74
CA PHE A 120 -22.64 -12.57 21.67
C PHE A 120 -21.85 -11.51 20.91
N LEU A 121 -22.09 -10.25 21.24
CA LEU A 121 -21.40 -9.12 20.60
C LEU A 121 -19.89 -9.17 20.86
N LYS A 122 -19.46 -9.71 22.00
CA LYS A 122 -18.05 -9.97 22.31
C LYS A 122 -17.41 -10.95 21.32
N ASP A 123 -18.08 -12.04 20.95
CA ASP A 123 -17.54 -13.06 20.05
C ASP A 123 -17.42 -12.52 18.62
N VAL A 124 -18.43 -11.75 18.21
CA VAL A 124 -18.46 -11.06 16.91
C VAL A 124 -17.38 -10.00 16.83
N SER A 125 -17.32 -9.10 17.82
CA SER A 125 -16.23 -8.12 17.96
C SER A 125 -14.87 -8.81 17.91
N CYS A 126 -14.79 -10.00 18.50
CA CYS A 126 -13.56 -10.73 18.62
C CYS A 126 -13.05 -11.32 17.32
N TYR A 127 -13.92 -11.95 16.56
CA TYR A 127 -13.56 -12.40 15.22
C TYR A 127 -13.08 -11.26 14.31
N PHE A 128 -13.78 -10.12 14.32
CA PHE A 128 -13.44 -9.01 13.42
C PHE A 128 -12.18 -8.25 13.83
N SER A 129 -11.88 -8.09 15.12
CA SER A 129 -10.65 -7.38 15.51
C SER A 129 -9.38 -8.21 15.28
N LEU A 130 -9.47 -9.54 15.19
CA LEU A 130 -8.34 -10.38 14.76
C LEU A 130 -7.95 -10.14 13.30
N LEU A 131 -8.93 -9.74 12.48
CA LEU A 131 -8.76 -9.44 11.05
C LEU A 131 -8.23 -8.02 10.80
N GLU A 132 -8.20 -7.15 11.83
CA GLU A 132 -7.63 -5.80 11.76
C GLU A 132 -6.10 -5.78 11.85
N ASP A 133 -5.44 -4.75 11.32
CA ASP A 133 -4.01 -4.48 11.59
C ASP A 133 -3.82 -4.05 13.07
N GLY A 134 -2.87 -4.67 13.79
CA GLY A 134 -2.64 -4.44 15.23
C GLY A 134 -1.34 -5.06 15.75
N GLN A 135 -0.91 -4.70 16.97
CA GLN A 135 0.29 -5.27 17.58
C GLN A 135 0.08 -6.76 17.89
N PRO A 136 1.10 -7.62 17.71
CA PRO A 136 0.99 -9.06 17.98
C PRO A 136 0.48 -9.38 19.38
N ARG A 137 0.92 -8.62 20.39
CA ARG A 137 0.52 -8.79 21.79
C ARG A 137 -0.99 -8.58 21.96
N ASP A 138 -1.51 -7.45 21.49
CA ASP A 138 -2.94 -7.13 21.58
C ASP A 138 -3.80 -8.21 20.92
N LYS A 139 -3.35 -8.74 19.76
CA LYS A 139 -4.07 -9.79 19.05
C LYS A 139 -3.99 -11.15 19.75
N LEU A 140 -2.86 -11.47 20.39
CA LEU A 140 -2.71 -12.69 21.18
C LEU A 140 -3.55 -12.62 22.46
N GLU A 141 -3.51 -11.51 23.20
CA GLU A 141 -4.35 -11.27 24.39
C GLU A 141 -5.84 -11.39 24.04
N PHE A 142 -6.19 -10.94 22.86
CA PHE A 142 -7.56 -10.97 22.38
C PHE A 142 -7.97 -12.36 21.87
N ALA A 143 -7.10 -13.06 21.15
CA ALA A 143 -7.31 -14.45 20.80
C ALA A 143 -7.48 -15.31 22.05
N PHE A 144 -6.70 -15.08 23.11
CA PHE A 144 -6.87 -15.77 24.37
C PHE A 144 -8.31 -15.63 24.92
N LYS A 145 -8.78 -14.38 25.03
CA LYS A 145 -10.13 -14.06 25.51
C LYS A 145 -11.25 -14.60 24.62
N LEU A 146 -10.98 -14.92 23.36
CA LEU A 146 -11.95 -15.53 22.44
C LEU A 146 -12.23 -16.98 22.79
N TYR A 147 -11.17 -17.70 23.14
CA TYR A 147 -11.20 -19.15 23.28
C TYR A 147 -11.37 -19.59 24.74
N ASP A 148 -11.08 -18.71 25.70
CA ASP A 148 -11.48 -18.80 27.11
C ASP A 148 -12.99 -18.57 27.23
N ARG A 149 -13.77 -19.62 26.97
CA ARG A 149 -15.22 -19.57 26.79
C ARG A 149 -15.94 -19.45 28.11
N ASP A 150 -15.39 -20.09 29.15
CA ASP A 150 -15.93 -20.04 30.49
C ASP A 150 -15.43 -18.82 31.29
N GLY A 151 -14.44 -18.08 30.75
CA GLY A 151 -13.91 -16.85 31.32
C GLY A 151 -13.10 -17.10 32.59
N ASN A 152 -12.56 -18.30 32.74
CA ASN A 152 -11.81 -18.72 33.92
C ASN A 152 -10.37 -18.16 33.92
N GLY A 153 -9.92 -17.54 32.82
CA GLY A 153 -8.60 -16.93 32.67
C GLY A 153 -7.49 -17.91 32.24
N VAL A 154 -7.83 -19.14 31.87
CA VAL A 154 -6.94 -20.20 31.36
C VAL A 154 -7.58 -20.93 30.17
N LEU A 155 -6.78 -21.39 29.21
CA LEU A 155 -7.25 -22.20 28.08
C LEU A 155 -7.09 -23.68 28.40
N ASP A 156 -8.19 -24.40 28.50
CA ASP A 156 -8.16 -25.85 28.70
C ASP A 156 -7.89 -26.64 27.40
N SER A 157 -7.67 -27.95 27.52
CA SER A 157 -7.40 -28.81 26.35
C SER A 157 -8.47 -28.77 25.25
N SER A 158 -9.73 -28.54 25.62
CA SER A 158 -10.87 -28.47 24.69
C SER A 158 -10.92 -27.13 23.96
N GLU A 159 -10.58 -26.05 24.65
CA GLU A 159 -10.47 -24.70 24.11
C GLU A 159 -9.26 -24.59 23.18
N VAL A 160 -8.14 -25.18 23.58
CA VAL A 160 -6.94 -25.33 22.76
C VAL A 160 -7.23 -26.13 21.48
N ASP A 161 -7.92 -27.28 21.58
CA ASP A 161 -8.27 -28.06 20.39
C ASP A 161 -9.21 -27.30 19.44
N ARG A 162 -10.07 -26.41 19.95
CA ARG A 162 -10.88 -25.50 19.13
C ARG A 162 -10.02 -24.45 18.41
N ILE A 163 -9.02 -23.88 19.08
CA ILE A 163 -8.04 -22.97 18.45
C ILE A 163 -7.34 -23.69 17.30
N ILE A 164 -6.83 -24.90 17.56
CA ILE A 164 -6.15 -25.71 16.55
C ILE A 164 -7.10 -26.01 15.40
N ALA A 165 -8.35 -26.42 15.68
CA ALA A 165 -9.34 -26.72 14.64
C ALA A 165 -9.64 -25.49 13.76
N GLN A 166 -9.87 -24.32 14.35
CA GLN A 166 -10.08 -23.08 13.59
C GLN A 166 -8.83 -22.68 12.79
N MET A 167 -7.64 -22.81 13.36
CA MET A 167 -6.37 -22.58 12.65
C MET A 167 -6.16 -23.58 11.51
N MET A 168 -6.58 -24.84 11.67
CA MET A 168 -6.56 -25.84 10.60
C MET A 168 -7.53 -25.50 9.49
N HIS A 169 -8.73 -25.03 9.81
CA HIS A 169 -9.67 -24.53 8.81
C HIS A 169 -9.12 -23.32 8.07
N ALA A 170 -8.56 -22.34 8.78
CA ALA A 170 -7.93 -21.16 8.16
C ALA A 170 -6.71 -21.53 7.30
N ALA A 171 -5.94 -22.54 7.72
CA ALA A 171 -4.81 -23.07 6.97
C ALA A 171 -5.27 -23.78 5.70
N ASP A 172 -6.15 -24.78 5.78
CA ASP A 172 -6.72 -25.51 4.63
C ASP A 172 -7.29 -24.53 3.60
N TYR A 173 -7.97 -23.52 4.12
CA TYR A 173 -8.55 -22.44 3.37
C TYR A 173 -7.54 -21.58 2.58
N LEU A 174 -6.40 -21.24 3.18
CA LEU A 174 -5.29 -20.56 2.52
C LEU A 174 -4.49 -21.51 1.60
N ASP A 175 -5.06 -22.67 1.27
CA ASP A 175 -4.49 -23.75 0.48
C ASP A 175 -3.30 -24.42 1.18
N TRP A 176 -3.32 -24.49 2.52
CA TRP A 176 -2.22 -25.06 3.30
C TRP A 176 -2.31 -26.58 3.47
N ASP A 177 -1.16 -27.24 3.58
CA ASP A 177 -1.11 -28.66 3.89
C ASP A 177 -1.35 -28.90 5.38
N VAL A 178 -2.61 -29.16 5.73
CA VAL A 178 -3.04 -29.41 7.11
C VAL A 178 -2.44 -30.68 7.72
N SER A 179 -1.95 -31.61 6.89
CA SER A 179 -1.37 -32.88 7.33
C SER A 179 -0.09 -32.68 8.15
N GLU A 180 0.74 -31.70 7.75
CA GLU A 180 1.98 -31.36 8.43
C GLU A 180 1.77 -30.30 9.53
N LEU A 181 0.68 -29.54 9.49
CA LEU A 181 0.48 -28.39 10.37
C LEU A 181 -0.21 -28.76 11.70
N ARG A 182 -1.12 -29.73 11.69
CA ARG A 182 -1.82 -30.17 12.91
C ARG A 182 -0.85 -30.65 14.02
N PRO A 183 0.18 -31.46 13.74
CA PRO A 183 1.17 -31.83 14.74
C PRO A 183 1.97 -30.62 15.25
N VAL A 184 2.26 -29.64 14.37
CA VAL A 184 3.01 -28.43 14.74
C VAL A 184 2.21 -27.54 15.69
N LEU A 185 0.91 -27.40 15.45
CA LEU A 185 0.04 -26.65 16.36
C LEU A 185 -0.11 -27.36 17.70
N LYS A 186 -0.19 -28.69 17.73
CA LYS A 186 -0.21 -29.47 18.99
C LYS A 186 1.09 -29.31 19.77
N ASP A 187 2.23 -29.53 19.13
CA ASP A 187 3.55 -29.35 19.74
C ASP A 187 3.74 -27.91 20.26
N MET A 188 3.21 -26.93 19.53
CA MET A 188 3.22 -25.53 19.93
C MET A 188 2.40 -25.28 21.20
N MET A 189 1.20 -25.84 21.30
CA MET A 189 0.34 -25.65 22.47
C MET A 189 0.97 -26.28 23.71
N THR A 190 1.57 -27.45 23.57
CA THR A 190 2.36 -28.08 24.64
C THR A 190 3.59 -27.26 25.01
N ALA A 191 4.21 -26.55 24.07
CA ALA A 191 5.37 -25.70 24.35
C ALA A 191 5.01 -24.33 24.96
N ILE A 192 3.76 -23.90 24.84
CA ILE A 192 3.25 -22.65 25.41
C ILE A 192 2.86 -22.86 26.89
N ASP A 193 2.36 -24.04 27.25
CA ASP A 193 2.15 -24.50 28.63
C ASP A 193 3.51 -24.69 29.35
N ALA A 194 4.05 -23.59 29.88
CA ALA A 194 5.41 -23.52 30.40
C ALA A 194 5.52 -24.21 31.77
N ASP A 195 4.44 -24.20 32.55
CA ASP A 195 4.36 -24.85 33.85
C ASP A 195 3.86 -26.30 33.80
N SER A 196 3.47 -26.80 32.61
CA SER A 196 2.94 -28.16 32.39
C SER A 196 1.68 -28.44 33.21
N SER A 197 0.87 -27.41 33.46
CA SER A 197 -0.40 -27.52 34.18
C SER A 197 -1.50 -28.20 33.36
N ASN A 198 -1.27 -28.45 32.06
CA ASN A 198 -2.25 -28.91 31.07
C ASN A 198 -3.33 -27.86 30.74
N THR A 199 -3.10 -26.61 31.15
CA THR A 199 -3.92 -25.43 30.87
C THR A 199 -2.97 -24.30 30.48
N VAL A 200 -3.37 -23.40 29.60
CA VAL A 200 -2.51 -22.28 29.19
C VAL A 200 -3.06 -20.99 29.77
N SER A 201 -2.32 -20.30 30.63
CA SER A 201 -2.72 -18.98 31.14
C SER A 201 -2.57 -17.87 30.09
N LEU A 202 -3.18 -16.70 30.34
CA LEU A 202 -3.08 -15.53 29.44
C LEU A 202 -1.62 -15.11 29.23
N ASP A 203 -0.83 -15.08 30.30
CA ASP A 203 0.56 -14.67 30.24
C ASP A 203 1.39 -15.69 29.46
N GLU A 204 1.18 -16.98 29.68
CA GLU A 204 1.83 -18.05 28.92
C GLU A 204 1.45 -18.00 27.44
N TRP A 205 0.17 -17.82 27.13
CA TRP A 205 -0.31 -17.68 25.75
C TRP A 205 0.32 -16.50 25.03
N VAL A 206 0.38 -15.35 25.68
CA VAL A 206 0.93 -14.13 25.10
C VAL A 206 2.45 -14.25 24.95
N GLU A 207 3.16 -14.68 26.00
CA GLU A 207 4.62 -14.82 25.96
C GLU A 207 5.04 -15.95 25.00
N GLY A 208 4.43 -17.12 25.12
CA GLY A 208 4.66 -18.26 24.25
C GLY A 208 4.28 -17.95 22.80
N GLY A 209 3.15 -17.27 22.56
CA GLY A 209 2.69 -16.87 21.24
C GLY A 209 3.56 -15.79 20.59
N MET A 210 4.00 -14.79 21.36
CA MET A 210 4.94 -13.75 20.88
C MET A 210 6.31 -14.33 20.48
N ASN A 211 6.67 -15.49 21.04
CA ASN A 211 7.90 -16.21 20.72
C ASN A 211 7.69 -17.36 19.71
N ASN A 212 6.45 -17.61 19.27
CA ASN A 212 6.12 -18.68 18.33
C ASN A 212 5.98 -18.15 16.90
N VAL A 213 7.03 -18.29 16.09
CA VAL A 213 7.07 -17.77 14.72
C VAL A 213 5.95 -18.33 13.82
N PRO A 214 5.71 -19.66 13.75
CA PRO A 214 4.60 -20.21 12.98
C PRO A 214 3.24 -19.60 13.32
N LEU A 215 2.93 -19.44 14.61
CA LEU A 215 1.67 -18.84 15.07
C LEU A 215 1.51 -17.40 14.60
N LEU A 216 2.55 -16.59 14.74
CA LEU A 216 2.51 -15.19 14.33
C LEU A 216 2.33 -15.06 12.82
N VAL A 217 3.03 -15.88 12.02
CA VAL A 217 2.85 -15.88 10.56
C VAL A 217 1.45 -16.35 10.16
N LEU A 218 0.91 -17.35 10.87
CA LEU A 218 -0.45 -17.86 10.73
C LEU A 218 -1.51 -16.79 10.97
N LEU A 219 -1.36 -16.05 12.06
CA LEU A 219 -2.27 -15.00 12.47
C LEU A 219 -2.06 -13.68 11.68
N GLY A 220 -1.16 -13.68 10.68
CA GLY A 220 -0.80 -12.48 9.93
C GLY A 220 -0.16 -11.39 10.78
N LEU A 221 0.38 -11.75 11.95
CA LEU A 221 0.99 -10.84 12.91
C LEU A 221 2.40 -10.45 12.47
N LYS A 222 2.63 -9.15 12.34
CA LYS A 222 3.95 -8.59 12.04
C LYS A 222 4.79 -8.61 13.31
N MET A 223 5.86 -9.41 13.34
CA MET A 223 6.81 -9.39 14.46
C MET A 223 7.47 -8.00 14.59
N THR A 224 7.80 -7.60 15.82
CA THR A 224 8.63 -6.40 16.05
C THR A 224 9.99 -6.62 15.40
N GLN A 225 10.33 -5.78 14.42
CA GLN A 225 11.51 -5.96 13.58
C GLN A 225 12.79 -5.64 14.36
N LYS A 226 13.51 -6.67 14.82
CA LYS A 226 14.87 -6.53 15.36
C LYS A 226 15.92 -6.84 14.28
N ASP A 227 17.09 -6.24 14.39
CA ASP A 227 18.19 -6.54 13.47
C ASP A 227 18.68 -7.97 13.62
N GLY A 228 18.98 -8.64 12.51
CA GLY A 228 19.32 -10.06 12.51
C GLY A 228 18.15 -11.01 12.78
N GLN A 229 16.91 -10.50 12.88
CA GLN A 229 15.71 -11.35 12.96
C GLN A 229 15.14 -11.62 11.57
N HIS A 230 14.68 -12.86 11.33
CA HIS A 230 14.05 -13.22 10.07
C HIS A 230 12.64 -12.63 9.97
N LEU A 231 12.34 -12.04 8.82
CA LEU A 231 10.98 -11.61 8.45
C LEU A 231 10.27 -12.76 7.74
N TRP A 232 9.74 -13.69 8.53
CA TRP A 232 9.12 -14.90 8.03
C TRP A 232 7.82 -14.65 7.29
N ARG A 233 7.64 -15.40 6.21
CA ARG A 233 6.39 -15.46 5.47
C ARG A 233 6.18 -16.87 4.96
N MET A 234 4.93 -17.32 4.93
CA MET A 234 4.62 -18.53 4.20
C MET A 234 4.91 -18.40 2.70
N LYS A 235 5.41 -19.48 2.10
CA LYS A 235 5.68 -19.56 0.67
C LYS A 235 5.39 -20.97 0.16
N ASN A 236 4.68 -21.01 -0.96
CA ASN A 236 4.41 -22.24 -1.71
C ASN A 236 5.52 -22.42 -2.74
N TYR A 237 6.06 -23.64 -2.82
CA TYR A 237 7.12 -23.99 -3.74
C TYR A 237 6.66 -25.01 -4.77
N ASN A 238 6.84 -24.67 -6.05
CA ASN A 238 6.50 -25.54 -7.19
C ASN A 238 7.66 -26.48 -7.57
N LYS A 239 8.78 -26.42 -6.84
CA LYS A 239 9.99 -27.23 -7.03
C LYS A 239 10.41 -27.81 -5.68
N PRO A 240 11.20 -28.91 -5.64
CA PRO A 240 11.80 -29.39 -4.41
C PRO A 240 12.63 -28.29 -3.75
N VAL A 241 12.36 -28.02 -2.47
CA VAL A 241 13.08 -27.02 -1.66
C VAL A 241 13.41 -27.68 -0.32
N TYR A 242 14.57 -27.36 0.23
CA TYR A 242 15.10 -27.96 1.44
C TYR A 242 15.10 -26.96 2.60
N CYS A 243 14.86 -27.46 3.80
CA CYS A 243 14.84 -26.67 5.01
C CYS A 243 16.27 -26.35 5.47
N ASN A 244 16.58 -25.07 5.68
CA ASN A 244 17.87 -24.60 6.14
C ASN A 244 18.26 -25.04 7.57
N VAL A 245 17.32 -25.60 8.34
CA VAL A 245 17.58 -26.09 9.72
C VAL A 245 17.81 -27.59 9.72
N CYS A 246 16.81 -28.40 9.33
CA CYS A 246 16.93 -29.86 9.37
C CYS A 246 17.52 -30.47 8.09
N GLN A 247 17.76 -29.66 7.05
CA GLN A 247 18.31 -30.06 5.74
C GLN A 247 17.44 -31.02 4.93
N SER A 248 16.32 -31.48 5.49
CA SER A 248 15.33 -32.32 4.82
C SER A 248 14.46 -31.52 3.85
N MET A 249 13.93 -32.22 2.84
CA MET A 249 12.99 -31.64 1.87
C MET A 249 11.71 -31.17 2.57
N LEU A 250 11.14 -30.06 2.09
CA LEU A 250 9.77 -29.67 2.41
C LEU A 250 8.82 -30.65 1.70
N LEU A 251 8.13 -31.49 2.47
CA LEU A 251 7.17 -32.51 2.02
C LEU A 251 5.74 -31.95 2.10
N GLY A 252 4.85 -32.42 1.23
CA GLY A 252 3.44 -32.02 1.18
C GLY A 252 2.86 -31.92 -0.24
N LEU A 253 1.52 -32.03 -0.37
CA LEU A 253 0.78 -31.89 -1.64
C LEU A 253 1.05 -30.53 -2.32
N ARG A 254 1.40 -29.53 -1.51
CA ARG A 254 2.01 -28.27 -1.91
C ARG A 254 3.18 -28.04 -0.97
N LYS A 255 4.43 -28.19 -1.44
CA LYS A 255 5.65 -28.10 -0.62
C LYS A 255 5.73 -26.73 0.07
N GLN A 256 5.22 -26.64 1.29
CA GLN A 256 5.02 -25.39 2.02
C GLN A 256 6.08 -25.20 3.08
N GLY A 257 6.53 -23.95 3.22
CA GLY A 257 7.50 -23.58 4.22
C GLY A 257 7.46 -22.09 4.53
N LEU A 258 8.14 -21.73 5.61
CA LEU A 258 8.41 -20.35 5.95
C LEU A 258 9.67 -19.90 5.22
N CYS A 259 9.62 -18.71 4.64
CA CYS A 259 10.71 -18.10 3.89
C CYS A 259 10.92 -16.68 4.41
N CYS A 260 12.15 -16.36 4.78
CA CYS A 260 12.51 -15.00 5.15
C CYS A 260 12.44 -14.07 3.92
N THR A 261 11.76 -12.95 4.06
CA THR A 261 11.62 -11.95 3.00
C THR A 261 12.99 -11.36 2.61
N CYS A 262 13.85 -11.07 3.59
CA CYS A 262 15.14 -10.39 3.39
C CYS A 262 16.24 -11.28 2.82
N CYS A 263 16.42 -12.48 3.36
CA CYS A 263 17.58 -13.32 3.03
C CYS A 263 17.23 -14.63 2.30
N LYS A 264 15.94 -14.94 2.14
CA LYS A 264 15.41 -16.18 1.53
C LYS A 264 15.74 -17.48 2.27
N TYR A 265 16.22 -17.38 3.51
CA TYR A 265 16.33 -18.51 4.42
C TYR A 265 14.98 -19.21 4.54
N THR A 266 14.94 -20.51 4.33
CA THR A 266 13.71 -21.28 4.14
C THR A 266 13.66 -22.45 5.10
N VAL A 267 12.54 -22.64 5.80
CA VAL A 267 12.40 -23.67 6.85
C VAL A 267 11.01 -24.30 6.83
N HIS A 268 10.87 -25.51 7.40
CA HIS A 268 9.55 -26.03 7.79
C HIS A 268 8.94 -25.13 8.87
N GLY A 269 7.61 -25.12 8.99
CA GLY A 269 6.91 -24.45 10.10
C GLY A 269 7.50 -24.84 11.46
N ARG A 270 7.59 -26.14 11.75
CA ARG A 270 8.21 -26.69 12.98
C ARG A 270 9.68 -26.32 13.20
N CYS A 271 10.41 -25.98 12.13
CA CYS A 271 11.82 -25.68 12.21
C CYS A 271 12.11 -24.20 12.49
N ALA A 272 11.12 -23.30 12.33
CA ALA A 272 11.32 -21.87 12.54
C ALA A 272 11.63 -21.51 13.99
N ASN A 273 11.14 -22.30 14.96
CA ASN A 273 11.43 -22.11 16.39
C ASN A 273 12.65 -22.93 16.86
N ARG A 274 13.25 -23.78 16.01
CA ARG A 274 14.39 -24.65 16.38
C ARG A 274 15.73 -23.95 16.18
N ASN A 275 15.87 -22.78 16.79
CA ASN A 275 17.07 -21.94 16.76
C ASN A 275 17.67 -21.74 15.35
N PRO A 276 16.93 -21.11 14.42
CA PRO A 276 17.47 -20.81 13.10
C PRO A 276 18.69 -19.89 13.21
N ALA A 277 19.66 -20.05 12.31
CA ALA A 277 20.78 -19.10 12.20
C ALA A 277 20.23 -17.67 12.04
N PRO A 278 20.88 -16.64 12.62
CA PRO A 278 20.38 -15.27 12.54
C PRO A 278 20.25 -14.81 11.08
N CYS A 279 19.29 -13.92 10.84
CA CYS A 279 19.15 -13.25 9.56
C CYS A 279 20.33 -12.31 9.30
N THR A 280 20.43 -11.85 8.06
CA THR A 280 21.42 -10.86 7.64
C THR A 280 21.32 -9.59 8.51
N ARG A 281 22.48 -9.02 8.87
CA ARG A 281 22.52 -7.76 9.61
C ARG A 281 22.30 -6.61 8.65
N THR A 282 21.57 -5.59 9.08
CA THR A 282 21.31 -4.41 8.23
C THR A 282 22.25 -3.24 8.52
N TYR A 283 23.07 -3.33 9.58
CA TYR A 283 24.06 -2.33 9.97
C TYR A 283 25.21 -2.99 10.77
N VAL A 284 26.33 -2.28 10.95
CA VAL A 284 27.46 -2.73 11.78
C VAL A 284 27.37 -2.23 13.22
N LYS A 285 27.96 -2.97 14.16
CA LYS A 285 27.83 -2.70 15.60
C LYS A 285 28.44 -1.37 16.03
N SER A 286 29.49 -0.92 15.36
CA SER A 286 30.21 0.30 15.70
C SER A 286 30.73 1.00 14.45
N LYS A 287 31.06 2.30 14.59
CA LYS A 287 31.70 3.07 13.52
C LYS A 287 33.06 2.50 13.09
N LYS A 288 33.76 1.76 13.94
CA LYS A 288 35.08 1.17 13.60
C LYS A 288 34.97 0.03 12.58
N ASP A 289 33.79 -0.56 12.47
CA ASP A 289 33.51 -1.69 11.60
C ASP A 289 32.96 -1.23 10.24
N THR A 290 32.85 0.09 9.99
CA THR A 290 32.39 0.61 8.70
C THR A 290 33.45 0.43 7.63
N GLY A 291 33.01 0.37 6.37
CA GLY A 291 33.91 0.25 5.22
C GLY A 291 34.56 -1.12 5.02
N VAL A 292 34.23 -2.13 5.84
CA VAL A 292 34.71 -3.52 5.68
C VAL A 292 33.67 -4.32 4.87
N PRO A 293 33.89 -4.56 3.57
CA PRO A 293 32.90 -5.20 2.73
C PRO A 293 32.86 -6.70 2.97
N THR A 294 31.69 -7.26 3.29
CA THR A 294 31.56 -8.69 3.62
C THR A 294 30.39 -9.35 2.91
N HIS A 295 30.61 -10.59 2.46
CA HIS A 295 29.52 -11.40 1.94
C HIS A 295 28.71 -12.02 3.08
N ASP A 296 27.40 -11.75 3.11
CA ASP A 296 26.45 -12.52 3.92
C ASP A 296 25.88 -13.68 3.09
N TRP A 297 26.49 -14.85 3.23
CA TRP A 297 26.10 -16.07 2.52
C TRP A 297 24.96 -16.80 3.21
N VAL A 298 23.93 -17.16 2.44
CA VAL A 298 22.84 -18.04 2.87
C VAL A 298 22.91 -19.33 2.07
N SER A 299 22.82 -20.47 2.75
CA SER A 299 22.96 -21.78 2.11
C SER A 299 21.70 -22.25 1.38
N GLY A 300 21.92 -22.97 0.29
CA GLY A 300 20.97 -23.84 -0.38
C GLY A 300 19.90 -23.17 -1.23
N ASN A 301 19.03 -24.02 -1.80
CA ASN A 301 17.89 -23.65 -2.66
C ASN A 301 18.26 -22.76 -3.87
N CYS A 302 19.51 -22.86 -4.33
CA CYS A 302 20.06 -22.21 -5.52
C CYS A 302 19.82 -23.04 -6.81
N ASP A 303 18.93 -24.03 -6.74
CA ASP A 303 18.68 -24.97 -7.84
C ASP A 303 18.31 -24.23 -9.12
N SER A 304 18.92 -24.67 -10.23
CA SER A 304 18.88 -24.05 -11.57
C SER A 304 19.73 -22.79 -11.79
N GLY A 305 20.43 -22.29 -10.77
CA GLY A 305 21.47 -21.27 -10.92
C GLY A 305 22.77 -21.82 -11.52
N LYS A 306 23.52 -20.96 -12.21
CA LYS A 306 24.94 -21.19 -12.52
C LYS A 306 25.77 -20.58 -11.39
N CYS A 307 26.85 -21.25 -11.00
CA CYS A 307 27.81 -20.66 -10.08
C CYS A 307 28.53 -19.50 -10.78
N ASP A 308 28.48 -18.30 -10.22
CA ASP A 308 29.10 -17.11 -10.85
C ASP A 308 30.63 -17.22 -10.95
N LYS A 309 31.24 -18.05 -10.08
CA LYS A 309 32.68 -18.29 -10.09
C LYS A 309 33.12 -19.27 -11.18
N CYS A 310 32.59 -20.49 -11.17
CA CYS A 310 33.04 -21.55 -12.08
C CYS A 310 32.15 -21.74 -13.32
N GLN A 311 31.03 -21.01 -13.41
CA GLN A 311 30.03 -21.05 -14.49
C GLN A 311 29.33 -22.41 -14.69
N LYS A 312 29.59 -23.40 -13.81
CA LYS A 312 28.91 -24.70 -13.81
C LYS A 312 27.58 -24.60 -13.06
N LYS A 313 26.60 -25.44 -13.44
CA LYS A 313 25.30 -25.52 -12.77
C LYS A 313 25.46 -25.94 -11.30
N ILE A 314 24.73 -25.28 -10.41
CA ILE A 314 24.54 -25.72 -9.02
C ILE A 314 23.40 -26.75 -9.04
N LYS A 315 23.68 -27.97 -8.60
CA LYS A 315 22.75 -29.10 -8.72
C LYS A 315 22.36 -29.61 -7.34
N SER A 316 21.11 -29.38 -6.97
CA SER A 316 20.50 -29.88 -5.73
C SER A 316 19.98 -31.30 -5.93
N TYR A 317 20.84 -32.31 -5.83
CA TYR A 317 20.44 -33.71 -6.04
C TYR A 317 19.73 -34.30 -4.82
N HIS A 318 20.23 -34.06 -3.59
CA HIS A 318 19.70 -34.64 -2.34
C HIS A 318 19.94 -33.76 -1.11
N GLY A 319 19.82 -32.43 -1.22
CA GLY A 319 20.01 -31.54 -0.07
C GLY A 319 20.20 -30.08 -0.45
N LEU A 320 20.48 -29.25 0.58
CA LEU A 320 20.91 -27.87 0.41
C LEU A 320 22.28 -27.85 -0.28
N THR A 321 22.36 -27.26 -1.47
CA THR A 321 23.62 -27.08 -2.19
C THR A 321 23.75 -25.66 -2.71
N GLY A 322 24.98 -25.15 -2.70
CA GLY A 322 25.30 -23.78 -3.08
C GLY A 322 24.99 -22.76 -1.99
N LYS A 323 25.45 -21.54 -2.21
CA LYS A 323 25.21 -20.37 -1.36
C LYS A 323 24.86 -19.18 -2.23
N HIS A 324 23.95 -18.34 -1.78
CA HIS A 324 23.73 -17.01 -2.36
C HIS A 324 24.10 -15.92 -1.38
N CYS A 325 24.72 -14.85 -1.87
CA CYS A 325 24.99 -13.68 -1.05
C CYS A 325 23.79 -12.73 -1.09
N VAL A 326 23.35 -12.25 0.08
CA VAL A 326 22.18 -11.35 0.17
C VAL A 326 22.44 -9.99 -0.51
N TRP A 327 23.69 -9.50 -0.47
CA TRP A 327 24.03 -8.16 -0.95
C TRP A 327 24.39 -8.12 -2.43
N CYS A 328 25.30 -8.98 -2.89
CA CYS A 328 25.67 -9.00 -4.31
C CYS A 328 24.80 -9.91 -5.17
N HIS A 329 23.87 -10.66 -4.57
CA HIS A 329 23.00 -11.64 -5.23
C HIS A 329 23.74 -12.75 -6.00
N SER A 330 25.05 -12.89 -5.77
CA SER A 330 25.85 -13.92 -6.41
C SER A 330 25.49 -15.29 -5.87
N MET A 331 25.39 -16.28 -6.75
CA MET A 331 25.22 -17.69 -6.42
C MET A 331 26.52 -18.44 -6.66
N ARG A 332 27.01 -19.18 -5.66
CA ARG A 332 28.25 -19.96 -5.75
C ARG A 332 28.04 -21.38 -5.23
N HIS A 333 28.82 -22.34 -5.73
CA HIS A 333 28.98 -23.61 -5.01
C HIS A 333 29.58 -23.34 -3.63
N ASP A 334 29.34 -24.24 -2.67
CA ASP A 334 29.87 -24.12 -1.31
C ASP A 334 31.39 -23.90 -1.29
N ASP A 335 32.13 -24.72 -2.06
CA ASP A 335 33.59 -24.61 -2.20
C ASP A 335 34.03 -23.33 -2.92
N CYS A 336 33.20 -22.81 -3.82
CA CYS A 336 33.49 -21.59 -4.57
C CYS A 336 33.25 -20.32 -3.73
N ALA A 337 32.38 -20.39 -2.72
CA ALA A 337 32.06 -19.26 -1.84
C ALA A 337 33.20 -18.94 -0.87
N SER A 338 33.99 -19.94 -0.48
CA SER A 338 35.14 -19.79 0.44
C SER A 338 36.43 -19.30 -0.22
N GLN A 339 36.41 -19.06 -1.53
CA GLN A 339 37.58 -18.64 -2.29
C GLN A 339 37.42 -17.18 -2.74
N GLU A 340 38.56 -16.50 -2.97
CA GLU A 340 38.60 -15.10 -3.45
C GLU A 340 37.68 -14.82 -4.66
N PRO A 341 37.07 -13.62 -4.74
CA PRO A 341 37.20 -12.49 -3.80
C PRO A 341 36.43 -12.71 -2.48
N SER A 342 37.05 -12.37 -1.35
CA SER A 342 36.43 -12.37 -0.01
C SER A 342 35.44 -11.21 0.18
N ASP A 343 35.69 -10.10 -0.51
CA ASP A 343 35.01 -8.84 -0.28
C ASP A 343 33.78 -8.70 -1.18
N CYS A 344 32.67 -8.30 -0.57
CA CYS A 344 31.42 -8.12 -1.30
C CYS A 344 31.37 -6.75 -1.98
N ASN A 345 31.17 -6.76 -3.30
CA ASN A 345 31.05 -5.54 -4.11
C ASN A 345 29.59 -5.08 -4.34
N CYS A 346 28.62 -5.64 -3.61
CA CYS A 346 27.18 -5.44 -3.82
C CYS A 346 26.67 -5.76 -5.25
N GLY A 347 27.48 -6.44 -6.06
CA GLY A 347 27.09 -7.01 -7.35
C GLY A 347 26.58 -5.98 -8.35
N THR A 348 25.58 -6.38 -9.13
CA THR A 348 25.01 -5.52 -10.17
C THR A 348 24.26 -4.33 -9.58
N LEU A 349 23.71 -4.43 -8.38
CA LEU A 349 22.89 -3.37 -7.76
C LEU A 349 23.69 -2.44 -6.84
N ARG A 350 25.03 -2.43 -6.94
CA ARG A 350 25.92 -1.67 -6.05
C ARG A 350 25.60 -0.19 -5.93
N ASP A 351 25.09 0.43 -7.01
CA ASP A 351 24.78 1.86 -7.03
C ASP A 351 23.62 2.20 -6.09
N HIS A 352 22.67 1.27 -5.93
CA HIS A 352 21.44 1.47 -5.16
C HIS A 352 21.50 0.92 -3.74
N ILE A 353 22.29 -0.12 -3.50
CA ILE A 353 22.34 -0.80 -2.20
C ILE A 353 23.10 0.07 -1.21
N LEU A 354 22.47 0.34 -0.06
CA LEU A 354 23.14 0.83 1.13
C LEU A 354 23.61 -0.36 1.96
N PRO A 355 24.89 -0.76 1.89
CA PRO A 355 25.35 -1.98 2.53
C PRO A 355 25.37 -1.84 4.06
N PRO A 356 25.34 -2.95 4.81
CA PRO A 356 25.39 -2.91 6.28
C PRO A 356 26.63 -2.21 6.83
N TRP A 357 27.77 -2.34 6.16
CA TRP A 357 29.03 -1.67 6.53
C TRP A 357 29.07 -0.17 6.23
N ALA A 358 27.96 0.41 5.76
CA ALA A 358 27.76 1.85 5.64
C ALA A 358 26.79 2.41 6.70
N ILE A 359 26.27 1.58 7.61
CA ILE A 359 25.28 2.01 8.62
C ILE A 359 25.81 1.64 10.01
N TYR A 360 25.78 2.58 10.96
CA TYR A 360 26.24 2.35 12.32
C TYR A 360 25.39 3.10 13.36
N PRO A 361 25.26 2.59 14.59
CA PRO A 361 24.52 3.26 15.66
C PRO A 361 25.33 4.37 16.33
N VAL A 362 24.66 5.46 16.67
CA VAL A 362 25.22 6.63 17.37
C VAL A 362 24.34 6.99 18.56
N MET A 363 24.97 7.43 19.66
CA MET A 363 24.25 7.95 20.82
C MET A 363 23.51 9.23 20.44
N LYS A 364 22.26 9.38 20.91
CA LYS A 364 21.50 10.61 20.71
C LYS A 364 22.16 11.75 21.51
N GLU A 365 22.97 12.59 20.86
CA GLU A 365 23.45 13.82 21.49
C GLU A 365 22.23 14.71 21.75
N LYS A 366 21.93 14.98 23.03
CA LYS A 366 20.97 16.03 23.40
C LYS A 366 21.64 17.37 23.08
N PRO A 367 21.11 18.21 22.17
CA PRO A 367 21.60 19.57 22.08
C PRO A 367 21.23 20.30 23.37
N ASN A 368 22.24 20.80 24.09
CA ASN A 368 22.04 21.74 25.18
C ASN A 368 21.49 23.05 24.59
N SER A 369 20.17 23.26 24.61
CA SER A 369 19.61 24.61 24.64
C SER A 369 18.20 24.65 25.25
N MET A 370 17.88 25.82 25.77
CA MET A 370 16.94 26.14 26.84
C MET A 370 15.48 25.74 26.62
N LYS A 371 14.82 25.47 27.76
CA LYS A 371 13.37 25.42 27.98
C LYS A 371 12.61 26.43 27.11
N ASN A 372 11.66 25.94 26.31
CA ASN A 372 10.32 26.51 26.23
C ASN A 372 9.33 25.44 25.80
N GLY A 373 8.21 25.37 26.52
CA GLY A 373 7.22 24.32 26.41
C GLY A 373 6.49 24.35 25.07
N SER A 374 6.69 23.31 24.28
CA SER A 374 5.71 22.83 23.32
C SER A 374 5.80 21.31 23.34
N SER A 375 4.70 20.67 23.73
CA SER A 375 4.49 19.23 23.71
C SER A 375 4.66 18.69 22.29
N SER A 376 5.89 18.36 21.90
CA SER A 376 6.16 17.61 20.68
C SER A 376 5.84 16.14 20.94
N SER A 377 4.75 15.70 20.32
CA SER A 377 4.26 14.32 20.24
C SER A 377 5.37 13.27 20.14
N ALA A 378 5.39 12.36 21.10
CA ALA A 378 6.07 11.08 21.00
C ALA A 378 5.44 10.29 19.82
N GLY A 379 6.22 9.96 18.79
CA GLY A 379 5.71 9.15 17.67
C GLY A 379 6.61 8.98 16.44
N ASP A 380 7.77 9.63 16.35
CA ASP A 380 8.47 9.79 15.05
C ASP A 380 9.85 9.07 14.94
N SER A 381 10.23 8.19 15.88
CA SER A 381 11.63 7.71 15.98
C SER A 381 11.89 6.19 15.93
N ASP A 382 10.89 5.32 15.91
CA ASP A 382 11.13 3.89 16.23
C ASP A 382 11.82 3.08 15.12
N HIS A 383 11.73 3.46 13.84
CA HIS A 383 12.27 2.65 12.74
C HIS A 383 13.80 2.71 12.58
N ASN A 384 14.42 3.82 12.98
CA ASN A 384 15.87 4.05 12.85
C ASN A 384 16.56 4.09 14.21
N THR A 385 15.84 3.70 15.27
CA THR A 385 16.37 3.57 16.61
C THR A 385 16.57 2.09 16.91
N THR A 386 17.76 1.73 17.37
CA THR A 386 18.06 0.36 17.80
C THR A 386 17.28 0.04 19.10
N PRO A 387 17.09 -1.24 19.45
CA PRO A 387 16.37 -1.60 20.69
C PRO A 387 16.97 -1.00 21.98
N ASP A 388 18.25 -0.63 21.96
CA ASP A 388 18.98 0.07 23.03
C ASP A 388 18.92 1.62 22.93
N GLY A 389 18.04 2.17 22.08
CA GLY A 389 17.78 3.61 22.01
C GLY A 389 18.79 4.43 21.20
N LYS A 390 19.70 3.78 20.44
CA LYS A 390 20.69 4.47 19.60
C LYS A 390 20.11 4.78 18.23
N VAL A 391 20.47 5.92 17.67
CA VAL A 391 20.00 6.32 16.33
C VAL A 391 21.00 5.82 15.30
N LEU A 392 20.51 5.19 14.23
CA LEU A 392 21.37 4.77 13.13
C LEU A 392 21.75 5.96 12.26
N GLN A 393 23.01 5.97 11.85
CA GLN A 393 23.58 6.95 10.93
C GLN A 393 24.20 6.24 9.73
N ILE A 394 24.22 6.95 8.61
CA ILE A 394 24.81 6.47 7.36
C ILE A 394 26.18 7.11 7.16
N ASP A 395 27.17 6.29 6.82
CA ASP A 395 28.46 6.70 6.29
C ASP A 395 28.38 6.69 4.75
N PRO A 396 28.66 7.79 4.05
CA PRO A 396 28.57 7.85 2.59
C PRO A 396 29.46 6.80 1.92
N VAL A 397 28.90 6.07 0.95
CA VAL A 397 29.66 5.10 0.14
C VAL A 397 30.12 5.79 -1.15
N PRO A 398 31.44 5.86 -1.42
CA PRO A 398 31.95 6.50 -2.63
C PRO A 398 31.39 5.89 -3.92
N ASP A 399 31.20 6.71 -4.95
CA ASP A 399 30.77 6.29 -6.30
C ASP A 399 29.45 5.50 -6.34
N THR A 400 28.54 5.79 -5.41
CA THR A 400 27.20 5.19 -5.34
C THR A 400 26.13 6.23 -5.05
N HIS A 401 24.88 5.90 -5.40
CA HIS A 401 23.71 6.74 -5.15
C HIS A 401 22.63 5.91 -4.45
N PRO A 402 22.77 5.62 -3.14
CA PRO A 402 21.85 4.75 -2.42
C PRO A 402 20.38 5.11 -2.68
N LEU A 403 19.55 4.10 -2.95
CA LEU A 403 18.15 4.32 -3.31
C LEU A 403 17.27 4.26 -2.06
N LEU A 404 16.54 5.33 -1.77
CA LEU A 404 15.46 5.35 -0.77
C LEU A 404 14.13 5.02 -1.44
N VAL A 405 13.51 3.91 -1.05
CA VAL A 405 12.29 3.38 -1.68
C VAL A 405 11.09 3.58 -0.77
N PHE A 406 10.08 4.28 -1.25
CA PHE A 406 8.77 4.38 -0.62
C PHE A 406 7.76 3.53 -1.37
N VAL A 407 7.02 2.69 -0.66
CA VAL A 407 6.00 1.83 -1.26
C VAL A 407 4.66 2.05 -0.58
N ASN A 408 3.63 2.31 -1.39
CA ASN A 408 2.24 2.27 -0.96
C ASN A 408 1.68 0.85 -1.18
N PRO A 409 1.48 0.03 -0.13
CA PRO A 409 1.07 -1.37 -0.29
C PRO A 409 -0.32 -1.54 -0.91
N LYS A 410 -1.21 -0.56 -0.71
CA LYS A 410 -2.60 -0.55 -1.22
C LYS A 410 -2.66 -0.30 -2.73
N SER A 411 -1.59 0.23 -3.34
CA SER A 411 -1.56 0.54 -4.77
C SER A 411 -1.52 -0.70 -5.68
N GLY A 412 -2.10 -0.56 -6.87
CA GLY A 412 -2.00 -1.55 -7.95
C GLY A 412 -2.77 -2.85 -7.75
N GLY A 413 -3.82 -2.85 -6.93
CA GLY A 413 -4.59 -4.07 -6.63
C GLY A 413 -3.77 -5.08 -5.81
N LYS A 414 -3.14 -4.61 -4.72
CA LYS A 414 -2.22 -5.39 -3.84
C LYS A 414 -0.87 -5.77 -4.47
N GLN A 415 -0.52 -5.16 -5.60
CA GLN A 415 0.85 -5.29 -6.14
C GLN A 415 1.89 -4.58 -5.26
N GLY A 416 1.51 -3.50 -4.58
CA GLY A 416 2.40 -2.77 -3.66
C GLY A 416 3.05 -3.68 -2.60
N GLU A 417 2.28 -4.56 -1.97
CA GLU A 417 2.80 -5.52 -0.97
C GLU A 417 3.79 -6.54 -1.57
N ARG A 418 3.62 -6.92 -2.84
CA ARG A 418 4.58 -7.79 -3.53
C ARG A 418 5.87 -7.04 -3.86
N VAL A 419 5.74 -5.79 -4.31
CA VAL A 419 6.85 -4.88 -4.62
C VAL A 419 7.68 -4.57 -3.38
N LEU A 420 7.03 -4.22 -2.26
CA LEU A 420 7.66 -3.96 -0.96
C LEU A 420 8.60 -5.10 -0.56
N ARG A 421 8.07 -6.32 -0.52
CA ARG A 421 8.83 -7.54 -0.15
C ARG A 421 9.97 -7.86 -1.12
N LYS A 422 9.81 -7.54 -2.39
CA LYS A 422 10.87 -7.76 -3.39
C LYS A 422 11.98 -6.72 -3.22
N PHE A 423 11.68 -5.45 -2.95
CA PHE A 423 12.70 -4.46 -2.64
C PHE A 423 13.42 -4.74 -1.32
N GLN A 424 12.72 -5.19 -0.27
CA GLN A 424 13.35 -5.65 0.98
C GLN A 424 14.29 -6.84 0.81
N TYR A 425 14.21 -7.56 -0.31
CA TYR A 425 15.15 -8.60 -0.68
C TYR A 425 16.29 -8.06 -1.54
N LEU A 426 16.00 -7.20 -2.51
CA LEU A 426 16.99 -6.69 -3.47
C LEU A 426 17.92 -5.64 -2.86
N LEU A 427 17.40 -4.84 -1.94
CA LEU A 427 18.08 -3.74 -1.25
C LEU A 427 18.17 -4.03 0.25
N ASN A 428 18.90 -3.18 0.98
CA ASN A 428 18.86 -3.23 2.43
C ASN A 428 17.44 -2.85 2.92
N PRO A 429 16.79 -3.66 3.78
CA PRO A 429 15.44 -3.36 4.30
C PRO A 429 15.31 -1.97 4.94
N ARG A 430 16.40 -1.38 5.44
CA ARG A 430 16.42 -0.01 5.98
C ARG A 430 16.27 1.09 4.92
N GLN A 431 16.31 0.73 3.64
CA GLN A 431 16.07 1.64 2.53
C GLN A 431 14.62 1.60 2.06
N VAL A 432 13.81 0.67 2.55
CA VAL A 432 12.50 0.35 1.98
C VAL A 432 11.39 0.61 2.99
N TYR A 433 10.64 1.68 2.77
CA TYR A 433 9.63 2.17 3.70
C TYR A 433 8.22 1.89 3.19
N ASN A 434 7.40 1.32 4.08
CA ASN A 434 5.97 1.15 3.87
C ASN A 434 5.25 2.43 4.28
N LEU A 435 4.63 3.11 3.32
CA LEU A 435 3.95 4.38 3.56
C LEU A 435 2.69 4.28 4.44
N SER A 436 2.10 3.09 4.58
CA SER A 436 1.02 2.85 5.53
C SER A 436 1.51 2.82 6.99
N ASN A 437 2.81 2.70 7.22
CA ASN A 437 3.42 2.61 8.54
C ASN A 437 4.19 3.90 8.86
N GLY A 438 3.49 4.95 9.30
CA GLY A 438 4.12 6.21 9.73
C GLY A 438 4.54 7.15 8.58
N GLY A 439 4.14 6.87 7.34
CA GLY A 439 4.37 7.77 6.21
C GLY A 439 5.85 7.90 5.79
N PRO A 440 6.21 8.98 5.05
CA PRO A 440 7.56 9.14 4.50
C PRO A 440 8.60 9.73 5.47
N GLY A 441 8.16 10.37 6.55
CA GLY A 441 9.02 11.07 7.51
C GLY A 441 10.21 10.24 8.03
N PRO A 442 10.00 9.00 8.50
CA PRO A 442 11.08 8.15 9.00
C PRO A 442 12.20 7.89 7.98
N GLY A 443 11.86 7.72 6.71
CA GLY A 443 12.85 7.48 5.64
C GLY A 443 13.63 8.74 5.27
N LEU A 444 12.93 9.87 5.12
CA LEU A 444 13.56 11.17 4.85
C LEU A 444 14.50 11.57 5.99
N CYS A 445 14.10 11.33 7.24
CA CYS A 445 14.92 11.61 8.41
C CYS A 445 16.19 10.74 8.45
N PHE A 446 16.11 9.46 8.05
CA PHE A 446 17.29 8.57 8.03
C PHE A 446 18.34 9.00 7.00
N PHE A 447 17.89 9.43 5.82
CA PHE A 447 18.76 9.84 4.71
C PHE A 447 19.20 11.30 4.76
N ARG A 448 18.72 12.10 5.73
CA ARG A 448 18.88 13.57 5.78
C ARG A 448 20.31 14.11 5.67
N ASN A 449 21.29 13.31 6.09
CA ASN A 449 22.71 13.69 6.13
C ASN A 449 23.47 13.24 4.88
N LEU A 450 22.85 12.46 3.99
CA LEU A 450 23.43 12.10 2.70
C LEU A 450 23.19 13.23 1.70
N LYS A 451 24.23 13.52 0.91
CA LYS A 451 24.16 14.52 -0.16
C LYS A 451 23.83 13.93 -1.52
N ASP A 452 24.18 12.67 -1.74
CA ASP A 452 24.04 11.99 -3.01
C ASP A 452 23.28 10.68 -2.83
N TYR A 453 22.00 10.69 -3.19
CA TYR A 453 21.09 9.56 -3.09
C TYR A 453 19.86 9.83 -3.95
N ARG A 454 19.10 8.79 -4.29
CA ARG A 454 17.89 8.90 -5.14
C ARG A 454 16.68 8.39 -4.39
N ILE A 455 15.49 8.83 -4.79
CA ILE A 455 14.22 8.35 -4.23
C ILE A 455 13.46 7.58 -5.32
N LEU A 456 12.88 6.43 -4.96
CA LEU A 456 11.92 5.70 -5.77
C LEU A 456 10.56 5.66 -5.06
N VAL A 457 9.52 6.17 -5.71
CA VAL A 457 8.14 6.14 -5.20
C VAL A 457 7.33 5.10 -5.95
N CYS A 458 6.85 4.08 -5.23
CA CYS A 458 6.02 3.00 -5.77
C CYS A 458 4.55 3.25 -5.41
N GLY A 459 3.80 3.85 -6.34
CA GLY A 459 2.43 4.31 -6.08
C GLY A 459 1.74 4.87 -7.33
N GLY A 460 0.64 5.61 -7.14
CA GLY A 460 0.03 6.45 -8.17
C GLY A 460 0.43 7.92 -8.03
N ASP A 461 -0.12 8.80 -8.87
CA ASP A 461 0.25 10.23 -8.91
C ASP A 461 0.09 10.92 -7.54
N GLY A 462 -1.01 10.70 -6.83
CA GLY A 462 -1.21 11.25 -5.47
C GLY A 462 -0.18 10.75 -4.44
N THR A 463 0.34 9.52 -4.59
CA THR A 463 1.45 9.05 -3.74
C THR A 463 2.73 9.80 -4.06
N VAL A 464 3.00 10.11 -5.33
CA VAL A 464 4.17 10.91 -5.73
C VAL A 464 4.06 12.33 -5.18
N GLY A 465 2.90 12.99 -5.34
CA GLY A 465 2.63 14.32 -4.78
C GLY A 465 2.86 14.38 -3.27
N TRP A 466 2.36 13.39 -2.52
CA TRP A 466 2.59 13.30 -1.08
C TRP A 466 4.07 13.23 -0.69
N ILE A 467 4.89 12.47 -1.44
CA ILE A 467 6.33 12.39 -1.20
C ILE A 467 7.03 13.71 -1.53
N LEU A 468 6.65 14.37 -2.63
CA LEU A 468 7.22 15.67 -3.00
C LEU A 468 6.96 16.73 -1.92
N ASP A 469 5.74 16.74 -1.36
CA ASP A 469 5.39 17.61 -0.22
C ASP A 469 6.17 17.26 1.04
N ALA A 470 6.38 15.97 1.31
CA ALA A 470 7.15 15.54 2.46
C ALA A 470 8.64 15.93 2.34
N ILE A 471 9.22 15.83 1.15
CA ILE A 471 10.60 16.29 0.86
C ILE A 471 10.74 17.78 1.12
N GLU A 472 9.76 18.57 0.68
CA GLU A 472 9.73 20.02 0.91
C GLU A 472 9.66 20.37 2.40
N LYS A 473 8.76 19.73 3.14
CA LYS A 473 8.58 19.92 4.59
C LYS A 473 9.75 19.40 5.43
N ALA A 474 10.52 18.44 4.92
CA ALA A 474 11.64 17.84 5.64
C ALA A 474 12.89 18.75 5.70
N HIS A 475 12.91 19.87 4.96
CA HIS A 475 14.02 20.83 4.93
C HIS A 475 15.40 20.16 4.79
N LEU A 476 15.50 19.22 3.86
CA LEU A 476 16.71 18.45 3.61
C LEU A 476 17.84 19.34 3.06
N GLN A 477 19.10 18.94 3.30
CA GLN A 477 20.27 19.68 2.79
C GLN A 477 20.33 19.69 1.26
N VAL A 478 19.79 18.65 0.64
CA VAL A 478 19.71 18.46 -0.80
C VAL A 478 18.29 18.04 -1.17
N ARG A 479 17.87 18.34 -2.41
CA ARG A 479 16.63 17.81 -2.98
C ARG A 479 16.97 16.60 -3.86
N PRO A 480 16.85 15.36 -3.32
CA PRO A 480 17.20 14.17 -4.09
C PRO A 480 16.24 13.99 -5.28
N PRO A 481 16.72 13.47 -6.41
CA PRO A 481 15.86 13.26 -7.56
C PRO A 481 14.95 12.04 -7.37
N VAL A 482 13.70 12.15 -7.86
CA VAL A 482 12.63 11.18 -7.63
C VAL A 482 12.28 10.40 -8.90
N ALA A 483 12.38 9.07 -8.85
CA ALA A 483 11.83 8.15 -9.84
C ALA A 483 10.46 7.61 -9.40
N VAL A 484 9.65 7.16 -10.36
CA VAL A 484 8.30 6.63 -10.10
C VAL A 484 8.19 5.20 -10.60
N LEU A 485 7.75 4.29 -9.74
CA LEU A 485 7.23 2.98 -10.15
C LEU A 485 5.69 3.05 -10.20
N PRO A 486 5.08 3.05 -11.40
CA PRO A 486 3.67 3.36 -11.56
C PRO A 486 2.76 2.20 -11.14
N LEU A 487 2.33 2.18 -9.89
CA LEU A 487 1.39 1.19 -9.35
C LEU A 487 -0.08 1.67 -9.43
N GLY A 488 -0.33 2.95 -9.70
CA GLY A 488 -1.67 3.52 -9.79
C GLY A 488 -2.46 3.13 -11.05
N THR A 489 -3.65 3.70 -11.20
CA THR A 489 -4.48 3.57 -12.41
C THR A 489 -4.21 4.71 -13.41
N GLY A 490 -4.09 5.95 -12.89
CA GLY A 490 -3.80 7.19 -13.61
C GLY A 490 -2.39 7.17 -14.18
N ASN A 491 -1.36 7.37 -13.35
CA ASN A 491 0.08 7.34 -13.67
C ASN A 491 0.49 8.30 -14.80
N ASP A 492 -0.14 9.47 -14.86
CA ASP A 492 0.15 10.46 -15.91
C ASP A 492 1.57 11.02 -15.79
N LEU A 493 2.02 11.29 -14.56
CA LEU A 493 3.37 11.75 -14.30
C LEU A 493 4.42 10.71 -14.72
N ALA A 494 4.16 9.44 -14.39
CA ALA A 494 5.06 8.34 -14.75
C ALA A 494 5.17 8.14 -16.27
N ARG A 495 4.08 8.34 -17.03
CA ARG A 495 4.14 8.30 -18.51
C ARG A 495 4.98 9.44 -19.06
N CYS A 496 4.76 10.65 -18.55
CA CYS A 496 5.54 11.82 -18.93
C CYS A 496 7.05 11.61 -18.68
N LEU A 497 7.38 11.05 -17.52
CA LEU A 497 8.75 10.69 -17.13
C LEU A 497 9.27 9.38 -17.73
N ARG A 498 8.56 8.76 -18.69
CA ARG A 498 8.94 7.53 -19.40
C ARG A 498 9.07 6.26 -18.54
N TRP A 499 8.49 6.25 -17.35
CA TRP A 499 8.35 5.05 -16.50
C TRP A 499 7.15 4.16 -16.90
N GLY A 500 6.30 4.66 -17.79
CA GLY A 500 5.20 3.92 -18.40
C GLY A 500 3.86 4.07 -17.68
N GLY A 501 2.82 3.47 -18.26
CA GLY A 501 1.44 3.63 -17.79
C GLY A 501 1.03 2.74 -16.61
N GLY A 502 1.90 1.81 -16.23
CA GLY A 502 1.83 1.13 -14.94
C GLY A 502 2.45 -0.27 -14.96
N TYR A 503 2.87 -0.71 -13.79
CA TYR A 503 3.66 -1.91 -13.56
C TYR A 503 2.90 -3.19 -13.91
N ASP A 504 3.54 -4.02 -14.71
CA ASP A 504 3.05 -5.28 -15.27
C ASP A 504 3.68 -6.51 -14.61
N GLY A 505 4.49 -6.34 -13.57
CA GLY A 505 5.23 -7.43 -12.93
C GLY A 505 6.60 -7.72 -13.54
N THR A 506 7.12 -6.81 -14.38
CA THR A 506 8.51 -6.83 -14.87
C THR A 506 9.54 -6.96 -13.75
N ASP A 507 10.71 -7.52 -14.05
CA ASP A 507 11.74 -7.71 -13.03
C ASP A 507 12.21 -6.37 -12.44
N LEU A 508 12.07 -6.20 -11.12
CA LEU A 508 12.49 -4.98 -10.43
C LEU A 508 14.00 -4.71 -10.55
N CYS A 509 14.83 -5.74 -10.77
CA CYS A 509 16.26 -5.53 -11.05
C CYS A 509 16.48 -4.71 -12.33
N ARG A 510 15.62 -4.90 -13.35
CA ARG A 510 15.66 -4.13 -14.58
C ARG A 510 15.29 -2.67 -14.34
N ILE A 511 14.27 -2.42 -13.53
CA ILE A 511 13.84 -1.06 -13.16
C ILE A 511 14.95 -0.33 -12.40
N LEU A 512 15.60 -1.01 -11.44
CA LEU A 512 16.78 -0.45 -10.75
C LEU A 512 17.87 -0.08 -11.75
N LYS A 513 18.15 -0.92 -12.76
CA LYS A 513 19.12 -0.60 -13.81
C LYS A 513 18.69 0.57 -14.70
N GLU A 514 17.41 0.70 -15.00
CA GLU A 514 16.87 1.84 -15.74
C GLU A 514 16.98 3.15 -14.95
N ILE A 515 16.89 3.10 -13.61
CA ILE A 515 17.16 4.26 -12.73
C ILE A 515 18.64 4.69 -12.81
N GLU A 516 19.60 3.77 -12.91
CA GLU A 516 21.02 4.12 -13.09
C GLU A 516 21.26 4.89 -14.40
N GLY A 517 20.54 4.51 -15.45
CA GLY A 517 20.62 5.14 -16.77
C GLY A 517 19.64 6.30 -16.98
N SER A 518 18.93 6.73 -15.93
CA SER A 518 17.94 7.79 -16.01
C SER A 518 18.58 9.18 -16.09
N THR A 519 17.86 10.15 -16.65
CA THR A 519 18.31 11.54 -16.75
C THR A 519 17.57 12.40 -15.75
N LEU A 520 18.30 13.30 -15.09
CA LEU A 520 17.72 14.32 -14.23
C LEU A 520 16.90 15.31 -15.07
N VAL A 521 15.67 15.57 -14.65
CA VAL A 521 14.82 16.64 -15.18
C VAL A 521 14.23 17.43 -14.01
N LEU A 522 14.06 18.73 -14.20
CA LEU A 522 13.32 19.57 -13.24
C LEU A 522 11.84 19.50 -13.60
N MET A 523 10.96 19.52 -12.62
CA MET A 523 9.52 19.58 -12.84
C MET A 523 8.95 20.75 -12.06
N ASP A 524 8.28 21.66 -12.75
CA ASP A 524 7.61 22.80 -12.15
C ASP A 524 6.46 22.34 -11.28
N ARG A 525 6.26 23.03 -10.16
CA ARG A 525 5.15 22.82 -9.23
C ARG A 525 4.50 24.16 -9.00
N TRP A 526 3.17 24.15 -8.99
CA TRP A 526 2.38 25.38 -9.06
C TRP A 526 1.50 25.50 -7.83
N ASN A 527 1.50 26.67 -7.21
CA ASN A 527 0.63 26.99 -6.10
C ASN A 527 -0.75 27.38 -6.61
N VAL A 528 -1.80 26.91 -5.93
CA VAL A 528 -3.19 27.29 -6.17
C VAL A 528 -3.72 27.96 -4.92
N GLU A 529 -4.04 29.24 -5.06
CA GLU A 529 -4.72 30.01 -4.01
C GLU A 529 -6.16 30.26 -4.45
N VAL A 530 -7.11 29.91 -3.59
CA VAL A 530 -8.54 30.07 -3.84
C VAL A 530 -9.10 31.09 -2.86
N ILE A 531 -9.63 32.19 -3.40
CA ILE A 531 -10.21 33.30 -2.64
C ILE A 531 -11.71 33.33 -2.94
N LEU A 532 -12.55 33.03 -1.94
CA LEU A 532 -14.00 33.08 -2.06
C LEU A 532 -14.48 34.52 -2.29
N GLU A 533 -15.51 34.70 -3.13
CA GLU A 533 -16.17 36.00 -3.26
C GLU A 533 -16.98 36.35 -1.99
N ASP A 534 -17.64 35.36 -1.39
CA ASP A 534 -18.31 35.47 -0.09
C ASP A 534 -17.71 34.47 0.93
N PRO A 535 -17.07 34.94 2.01
CA PRO A 535 -16.52 34.08 3.05
C PRO A 535 -17.56 33.23 3.81
N GLN A 536 -18.86 33.53 3.71
CA GLN A 536 -19.93 32.78 4.36
C GLN A 536 -20.44 31.61 3.52
N GLU A 537 -20.11 31.54 2.22
CA GLU A 537 -20.51 30.41 1.38
C GLU A 537 -19.71 29.15 1.72
N MET A 538 -20.40 28.15 2.24
CA MET A 538 -19.82 26.84 2.59
C MET A 538 -19.72 25.95 1.35
N GLY A 539 -18.50 25.81 0.80
CA GLY A 539 -18.16 24.86 -0.26
C GLY A 539 -17.45 23.60 0.24
N ASP A 540 -17.09 22.70 -0.67
CA ASP A 540 -16.18 21.59 -0.36
C ASP A 540 -14.78 22.18 -0.04
N PRO A 541 -14.02 21.61 0.91
CA PRO A 541 -12.65 22.03 1.16
C PRO A 541 -11.77 21.74 -0.07
N VAL A 542 -10.87 22.68 -0.39
CA VAL A 542 -9.88 22.49 -1.46
C VAL A 542 -8.95 21.34 -1.07
N PRO A 543 -8.79 20.30 -1.90
CA PRO A 543 -8.08 19.09 -1.51
C PRO A 543 -6.55 19.28 -1.43
N TYR A 544 -5.99 20.09 -2.33
CA TYR A 544 -4.56 20.41 -2.39
C TYR A 544 -4.34 21.84 -2.88
N GLU A 545 -3.28 22.46 -2.40
CA GLU A 545 -2.84 23.81 -2.83
C GLU A 545 -1.74 23.75 -3.91
N ILE A 546 -1.41 22.55 -4.42
CA ILE A 546 -0.27 22.36 -5.33
C ILE A 546 -0.67 21.50 -6.53
N ILE A 547 -0.36 21.99 -7.73
CA ILE A 547 -0.49 21.24 -8.99
C ILE A 547 0.89 20.66 -9.34
N ASN A 548 0.95 19.34 -9.52
CA ASN A 548 2.11 18.67 -10.09
C ASN A 548 1.85 18.26 -11.55
N ASN A 549 0.61 17.89 -11.89
CA ASN A 549 0.24 17.42 -13.22
C ASN A 549 -0.68 18.41 -13.93
N TYR A 550 -1.87 18.64 -13.38
CA TYR A 550 -2.88 19.49 -14.01
C TYR A 550 -3.98 19.91 -13.04
N PHE A 551 -4.60 21.05 -13.35
CA PHE A 551 -5.83 21.55 -12.75
C PHE A 551 -6.90 21.67 -13.84
N SER A 552 -8.17 21.41 -13.52
CA SER A 552 -9.25 21.65 -14.50
C SER A 552 -10.55 22.14 -13.86
N ILE A 553 -11.40 22.71 -14.70
CA ILE A 553 -12.75 23.18 -14.39
C ILE A 553 -13.71 22.64 -15.46
N GLY A 554 -14.90 22.16 -15.09
CA GLY A 554 -15.95 21.75 -16.05
C GLY A 554 -15.88 20.30 -16.52
N VAL A 555 -16.31 19.98 -17.76
CA VAL A 555 -16.66 18.63 -18.30
C VAL A 555 -15.57 17.56 -18.23
N VAL A 556 -14.35 17.97 -17.96
CA VAL A 556 -13.25 17.05 -17.59
C VAL A 556 -13.45 16.41 -16.22
N ILE A 557 -14.47 16.86 -15.49
CA ILE A 557 -14.78 16.50 -14.12
C ILE A 557 -16.27 16.21 -14.11
N GLY A 558 -16.63 14.93 -14.06
CA GLY A 558 -18.02 14.57 -13.86
C GLY A 558 -18.51 15.21 -12.57
N ARG A 559 -19.43 16.18 -12.66
CA ARG A 559 -20.39 16.51 -11.59
C ARG A 559 -21.68 17.08 -12.21
N THR A 560 -22.77 16.35 -12.06
CA THR A 560 -23.78 16.81 -11.12
C THR A 560 -23.58 16.00 -9.85
N ASP A 561 -23.46 16.71 -8.75
CA ASP A 561 -22.99 16.26 -7.45
C ASP A 561 -21.53 15.88 -7.39
N ALA A 562 -20.97 16.05 -6.20
CA ALA A 562 -19.71 15.47 -5.79
C ALA A 562 -19.53 13.98 -6.06
N SER A 563 -20.59 13.32 -6.53
CA SER A 563 -20.75 11.91 -6.75
C SER A 563 -19.65 11.28 -7.58
N ILE A 564 -19.28 11.59 -8.83
CA ILE A 564 -18.53 10.56 -9.59
C ILE A 564 -17.14 10.19 -9.04
N ALA A 565 -16.27 11.15 -8.69
CA ALA A 565 -14.97 10.80 -8.12
C ALA A 565 -14.98 10.67 -6.58
N HIS A 566 -15.94 11.27 -5.85
CA HIS A 566 -16.26 10.86 -4.48
C HIS A 566 -16.84 9.44 -4.47
N ARG A 567 -18.00 9.16 -5.07
CA ARG A 567 -18.53 7.82 -5.40
C ARG A 567 -17.50 6.90 -6.04
N PHE A 568 -16.51 7.31 -6.82
CA PHE A 568 -15.42 6.40 -7.21
C PHE A 568 -14.48 6.12 -6.04
N HIS A 569 -14.07 7.14 -5.28
CA HIS A 569 -13.28 6.99 -4.05
C HIS A 569 -14.05 6.19 -2.98
N THR A 570 -15.25 6.62 -2.61
CA THR A 570 -16.27 5.97 -1.78
C THR A 570 -16.68 4.60 -2.31
N LEU A 571 -16.87 4.33 -3.61
CA LEU A 571 -17.12 2.95 -4.10
C LEU A 571 -15.82 2.13 -4.10
N ARG A 572 -14.65 2.75 -4.25
CA ARG A 572 -13.35 2.08 -4.13
C ARG A 572 -13.02 1.76 -2.67
N GLU A 573 -13.50 2.56 -1.73
CA GLU A 573 -13.44 2.35 -0.29
C GLU A 573 -14.52 1.37 0.17
N LYS A 574 -15.78 1.56 -0.24
CA LYS A 574 -16.93 0.68 0.09
C LYS A 574 -16.93 -0.65 -0.67
N HIS A 575 -16.44 -0.71 -1.91
CA HIS A 575 -16.45 -1.92 -2.78
C HIS A 575 -15.11 -2.20 -3.47
N PRO A 576 -14.02 -2.26 -2.73
CA PRO A 576 -12.66 -2.40 -3.26
C PRO A 576 -12.43 -3.61 -4.17
N GLN A 577 -13.15 -4.71 -3.98
CA GLN A 577 -13.15 -5.90 -4.84
C GLN A 577 -13.58 -5.59 -6.29
N LYS A 578 -14.38 -4.54 -6.50
CA LYS A 578 -14.76 -4.04 -7.83
C LYS A 578 -13.65 -3.21 -8.48
N PHE A 579 -12.66 -2.75 -7.70
CA PHE A 579 -11.57 -1.87 -8.12
C PHE A 579 -10.17 -2.50 -8.07
N ASN A 580 -10.12 -3.84 -8.01
CA ASN A 580 -8.89 -4.63 -7.88
C ASN A 580 -8.06 -4.74 -9.18
N SER A 581 -8.48 -4.10 -10.27
CA SER A 581 -7.80 -4.11 -11.55
C SER A 581 -7.79 -2.72 -12.18
N ARG A 582 -6.64 -2.31 -12.69
CA ARG A 582 -6.48 -1.04 -13.44
C ARG A 582 -7.46 -0.96 -14.61
N MET A 583 -7.75 -2.08 -15.28
CA MET A 583 -8.69 -2.13 -16.42
C MET A 583 -10.13 -1.88 -15.97
N LYS A 584 -10.56 -2.48 -14.86
CA LYS A 584 -11.89 -2.22 -14.27
C LYS A 584 -12.02 -0.78 -13.79
N ASN A 585 -10.96 -0.25 -13.18
CA ASN A 585 -10.93 1.14 -12.71
C ASN A 585 -11.10 2.10 -13.88
N LYS A 586 -10.38 1.89 -14.98
CA LYS A 586 -10.53 2.68 -16.21
C LYS A 586 -11.93 2.56 -16.83
N LEU A 587 -12.54 1.37 -16.81
CA LEU A 587 -13.90 1.18 -17.31
C LEU A 587 -14.93 1.96 -16.48
N TRP A 588 -14.79 1.96 -15.15
CA TRP A 588 -15.62 2.80 -14.28
C TRP A 588 -15.47 4.30 -14.62
N TYR A 589 -14.24 4.79 -14.80
CA TYR A 589 -14.02 6.17 -15.25
C TYR A 589 -14.74 6.49 -16.57
N PHE A 590 -14.71 5.56 -17.53
CA PHE A 590 -15.38 5.72 -18.82
C PHE A 590 -16.91 5.72 -18.67
N GLU A 591 -17.49 4.72 -17.99
CA GLU A 591 -18.93 4.59 -17.79
C GLU A 591 -19.51 5.81 -17.08
N PHE A 592 -18.84 6.28 -16.02
CA PHE A 592 -19.27 7.47 -15.31
C PHE A 592 -19.13 8.74 -16.15
N ALA A 593 -18.06 8.89 -16.96
CA ALA A 593 -17.87 10.04 -17.83
C ALA A 593 -18.93 10.16 -18.95
N THR A 594 -19.60 9.06 -19.31
CA THR A 594 -20.63 9.03 -20.36
C THR A 594 -22.07 9.32 -19.89
N SER A 595 -22.30 9.65 -18.62
CA SER A 595 -23.67 9.87 -18.11
C SER A 595 -24.26 11.23 -18.52
N GLU A 596 -25.50 11.25 -19.00
CA GLU A 596 -26.17 12.42 -19.62
C GLU A 596 -26.30 13.65 -18.70
N THR A 597 -26.26 13.46 -17.38
CA THR A 597 -26.38 14.53 -16.38
C THR A 597 -25.13 15.43 -16.27
N ILE A 598 -23.99 15.01 -16.84
CA ILE A 598 -22.69 15.73 -16.77
C ILE A 598 -22.62 16.91 -17.74
N SER A 599 -23.23 16.77 -18.93
CA SER A 599 -23.16 17.79 -19.98
C SER A 599 -23.98 19.05 -19.65
N ALA A 600 -24.97 18.99 -18.74
CA ALA A 600 -25.92 20.09 -18.55
C ALA A 600 -25.39 21.28 -17.71
N SER A 601 -24.57 21.05 -16.68
CA SER A 601 -24.17 22.07 -15.69
C SER A 601 -23.08 23.04 -16.17
N CYS A 602 -22.27 22.60 -17.13
CA CYS A 602 -21.09 23.33 -17.62
C CYS A 602 -21.27 23.87 -19.05
N LYS A 603 -22.49 23.82 -19.62
CA LYS A 603 -22.76 24.45 -20.92
C LYS A 603 -22.44 25.94 -20.85
N LYS A 604 -21.76 26.44 -21.89
CA LYS A 604 -21.34 27.84 -22.02
C LYS A 604 -20.42 28.29 -20.88
N LEU A 605 -19.39 27.50 -20.60
CA LEU A 605 -18.45 27.80 -19.52
C LEU A 605 -17.77 29.17 -19.72
N ASN A 606 -17.58 29.59 -20.97
CA ASN A 606 -17.09 30.91 -21.37
C ASN A 606 -17.92 32.10 -20.83
N GLU A 607 -19.21 31.92 -20.53
CA GLU A 607 -20.05 32.96 -19.92
C GLU A 607 -19.90 33.01 -18.38
N CYS A 608 -19.41 31.92 -17.78
CA CYS A 608 -19.40 31.67 -16.34
C CYS A 608 -18.06 32.00 -15.65
N LEU A 609 -17.00 32.24 -16.42
CA LEU A 609 -15.68 32.57 -15.89
C LEU A 609 -14.92 33.55 -16.78
N THR A 610 -13.91 34.19 -16.21
CA THR A 610 -12.90 34.96 -16.97
C THR A 610 -11.51 34.44 -16.64
N ILE A 611 -10.61 34.51 -17.61
CA ILE A 611 -9.21 34.08 -17.45
C ILE A 611 -8.29 35.23 -17.84
N GLU A 612 -7.32 35.50 -16.98
CA GLU A 612 -6.24 36.44 -17.23
C GLU A 612 -4.91 35.68 -17.12
N CYS A 613 -4.05 35.83 -18.13
CA CYS A 613 -2.70 35.28 -18.16
C CYS A 613 -1.70 36.42 -18.03
N CYS A 614 -0.92 36.46 -16.94
CA CYS A 614 -0.03 37.59 -16.58
C CYS A 614 -0.67 38.98 -16.81
N GLY A 615 -1.94 39.15 -16.41
CA GLY A 615 -2.70 40.40 -16.58
C GLY A 615 -3.30 40.63 -17.98
N THR A 616 -3.03 39.75 -18.95
CA THR A 616 -3.66 39.77 -20.28
C THR A 616 -4.94 38.94 -20.27
N PRO A 617 -6.13 39.53 -20.47
CA PRO A 617 -7.38 38.77 -20.53
C PRO A 617 -7.42 37.90 -21.78
N LEU A 618 -7.85 36.64 -21.63
CA LEU A 618 -8.10 35.74 -22.75
C LEU A 618 -9.49 35.99 -23.34
N ASP A 619 -9.55 36.15 -24.66
CA ASP A 619 -10.82 36.21 -25.36
C ASP A 619 -11.39 34.81 -25.55
N LEU A 620 -12.46 34.50 -24.81
CA LEU A 620 -13.19 33.24 -24.90
C LEU A 620 -14.46 33.36 -25.77
N SER A 621 -14.68 34.52 -26.40
CA SER A 621 -15.86 34.81 -27.20
C SER A 621 -15.89 33.90 -28.44
N GLY A 622 -17.03 33.26 -28.71
CA GLY A 622 -17.19 32.38 -29.87
C GLY A 622 -16.69 30.94 -29.69
N LEU A 623 -16.11 30.59 -28.53
CA LEU A 623 -15.75 29.22 -28.19
C LEU A 623 -16.88 28.54 -27.39
N SER A 624 -17.42 27.44 -27.91
CA SER A 624 -18.38 26.60 -27.18
C SER A 624 -17.65 25.59 -26.29
N MET A 625 -17.10 26.09 -25.18
CA MET A 625 -16.37 25.23 -24.23
C MET A 625 -17.26 24.78 -23.08
N GLU A 626 -17.08 23.52 -22.70
CA GLU A 626 -17.67 22.94 -21.50
C GLU A 626 -16.62 22.62 -20.43
N GLY A 627 -15.32 22.75 -20.73
CA GLY A 627 -14.23 22.53 -19.79
C GLY A 627 -12.97 23.34 -20.09
N ILE A 628 -12.16 23.55 -19.05
CA ILE A 628 -10.84 24.19 -19.11
C ILE A 628 -9.84 23.34 -18.35
N ALA A 629 -8.66 23.13 -18.93
CA ALA A 629 -7.56 22.45 -18.28
C ALA A 629 -6.31 23.34 -18.29
N VAL A 630 -5.61 23.34 -17.17
CA VAL A 630 -4.32 23.98 -16.94
C VAL A 630 -3.31 22.87 -16.75
N LEU A 631 -2.39 22.69 -17.69
CA LEU A 631 -1.50 21.54 -17.76
C LEU A 631 -0.06 21.96 -17.44
N ASN A 632 0.57 21.18 -16.55
CA ASN A 632 2.02 21.21 -16.31
C ASN A 632 2.75 20.11 -17.08
N ILE A 633 2.06 19.00 -17.39
CA ILE A 633 2.61 17.86 -18.10
C ILE A 633 1.80 17.51 -19.38
N PRO A 634 2.43 16.92 -20.41
CA PRO A 634 1.79 16.49 -21.66
C PRO A 634 0.92 15.23 -21.58
N SER A 635 0.63 14.75 -20.37
CA SER A 635 -0.19 13.55 -20.14
C SER A 635 -1.32 13.88 -19.20
N MET A 636 -2.55 13.55 -19.61
CA MET A 636 -3.71 13.66 -18.74
C MET A 636 -4.69 12.50 -18.90
N HIS A 637 -5.43 12.19 -17.85
CA HIS A 637 -6.50 11.19 -17.86
C HIS A 637 -6.01 9.79 -18.27
N GLY A 638 -4.90 9.34 -17.70
CA GLY A 638 -4.36 8.01 -17.93
C GLY A 638 -3.62 7.84 -19.25
N GLY A 639 -2.97 8.91 -19.73
CA GLY A 639 -2.04 8.89 -20.86
C GLY A 639 -2.48 9.64 -22.12
N SER A 640 -3.54 10.44 -22.07
CA SER A 640 -3.99 11.21 -23.24
C SER A 640 -3.05 12.38 -23.46
N ASN A 641 -2.48 12.46 -24.67
CA ASN A 641 -1.77 13.65 -25.13
C ASN A 641 -2.72 14.45 -26.00
N LEU A 642 -3.09 15.65 -25.53
CA LEU A 642 -4.17 16.45 -26.11
C LEU A 642 -3.91 16.93 -27.55
N TRP A 643 -2.67 16.88 -28.03
CA TRP A 643 -2.31 17.29 -29.40
C TRP A 643 -1.44 16.24 -30.13
N GLY A 644 -1.37 15.02 -29.59
CA GLY A 644 -0.68 13.88 -30.20
C GLY A 644 0.84 13.87 -30.03
N GLU A 645 1.49 12.77 -30.42
CA GLU A 645 2.96 12.69 -30.43
C GLU A 645 3.50 13.77 -31.37
N ALA A 646 4.37 14.64 -30.86
CA ALA A 646 5.08 15.62 -31.69
C ALA A 646 5.76 14.85 -32.83
N LYS A 647 5.29 15.04 -34.07
CA LYS A 647 6.01 14.55 -35.24
C LYS A 647 7.43 15.06 -35.09
N LYS A 648 8.43 14.19 -35.27
CA LYS A 648 9.84 14.56 -35.39
C LYS A 648 10.03 15.48 -36.60
N SER A 649 9.48 16.69 -36.60
CA SER A 649 10.15 17.79 -37.25
C SER A 649 11.28 18.18 -36.33
N GLU A 650 12.44 18.41 -36.92
CA GLU A 650 13.56 19.09 -36.29
C GLU A 650 13.11 20.50 -35.89
N SER A 651 12.33 20.62 -34.82
CA SER A 651 12.00 21.90 -34.21
C SER A 651 13.22 22.29 -33.39
N LYS A 652 14.32 22.63 -34.07
CA LYS A 652 15.24 23.63 -33.54
C LYS A 652 14.34 24.80 -33.16
N SER A 653 14.27 25.11 -31.87
CA SER A 653 13.56 26.31 -31.40
C SER A 653 14.05 27.48 -32.24
N LEU A 654 13.21 27.97 -33.16
CA LEU A 654 13.56 29.07 -34.06
C LEU A 654 13.68 30.40 -33.28
N MET A 655 13.42 30.40 -31.98
CA MET A 655 13.55 31.55 -31.09
C MET A 655 14.40 31.22 -29.87
N ASN A 656 15.18 32.21 -29.44
CA ASN A 656 15.90 32.16 -28.17
C ASN A 656 14.90 32.06 -27.01
N PRO A 657 15.10 31.18 -26.01
CA PRO A 657 14.23 31.09 -24.84
C PRO A 657 14.05 32.42 -24.07
N GLN A 658 15.04 33.32 -24.20
CA GLN A 658 15.06 34.65 -23.57
C GLN A 658 14.22 35.70 -24.30
N GLU A 659 13.74 35.43 -25.53
CA GLU A 659 12.94 36.37 -26.34
C GLU A 659 11.46 35.98 -26.45
N MET A 660 11.05 34.88 -25.82
CA MET A 660 9.66 34.42 -25.85
C MET A 660 8.77 35.34 -24.99
N PRO A 661 7.64 35.86 -25.54
CA PRO A 661 6.70 36.69 -24.77
C PRO A 661 6.26 35.98 -23.49
N GLU A 662 5.99 36.73 -22.42
CA GLU A 662 5.54 36.17 -21.13
C GLU A 662 4.23 35.37 -21.28
N VAL A 663 3.35 35.82 -22.17
CA VAL A 663 2.09 35.16 -22.53
C VAL A 663 2.05 34.92 -24.03
N ILE A 664 1.77 33.68 -24.42
CA ILE A 664 1.58 33.30 -25.83
C ILE A 664 0.11 32.92 -26.01
N VAL A 665 -0.63 33.69 -26.81
CA VAL A 665 -2.04 33.43 -27.15
C VAL A 665 -2.27 33.19 -28.65
N ASP A 666 -1.27 33.48 -29.49
CA ASP A 666 -1.37 33.30 -30.94
C ASP A 666 -1.52 31.80 -31.28
N PRO A 667 -2.63 31.38 -31.92
CA PRO A 667 -2.88 29.97 -32.24
C PRO A 667 -1.80 29.32 -33.11
N GLU A 668 -1.18 30.06 -34.04
CA GLU A 668 -0.14 29.52 -34.93
C GLU A 668 1.18 29.30 -34.17
N ILE A 669 1.51 30.19 -33.24
CA ILE A 669 2.66 30.01 -32.34
C ILE A 669 2.40 28.88 -31.35
N LEU A 670 1.19 28.79 -30.80
CA LEU A 670 0.79 27.71 -29.90
C LEU A 670 0.87 26.34 -30.59
N LYS A 671 0.51 26.20 -31.86
CA LYS A 671 0.62 24.91 -32.58
C LYS A 671 2.05 24.36 -32.65
N VAL A 672 3.05 25.22 -32.77
CA VAL A 672 4.46 24.81 -32.90
C VAL A 672 5.23 24.84 -31.59
N SER A 673 4.65 25.42 -30.53
CA SER A 673 5.27 25.51 -29.20
C SER A 673 5.27 24.15 -28.50
N GLY A 674 6.44 23.60 -28.20
CA GLY A 674 6.56 22.41 -27.35
C GLY A 674 6.07 22.67 -25.93
N GLN A 675 5.51 21.64 -25.30
CA GLN A 675 5.28 21.63 -23.85
C GLN A 675 6.52 21.05 -23.17
N ASP A 676 6.99 21.74 -22.14
CA ASP A 676 8.11 21.34 -21.30
C ASP A 676 7.64 21.48 -19.86
N LEU A 677 8.02 20.52 -19.02
CA LEU A 677 7.63 20.44 -17.63
C LEU A 677 8.56 21.27 -16.71
N SER A 678 9.53 21.98 -17.29
CA SER A 678 10.59 22.72 -16.59
C SER A 678 10.75 24.17 -17.04
N ASP A 679 9.87 24.66 -17.91
CA ASP A 679 10.02 25.96 -18.57
C ASP A 679 9.35 27.13 -17.82
N LEU A 680 8.87 26.89 -16.60
CA LEU A 680 8.17 27.84 -15.74
C LEU A 680 6.89 28.37 -16.40
N ARG A 681 6.24 27.56 -17.24
CA ARG A 681 4.97 27.90 -17.89
C ARG A 681 3.96 26.77 -17.81
N LEU A 682 2.69 27.14 -17.94
CA LEU A 682 1.53 26.27 -18.00
C LEU A 682 0.82 26.43 -19.33
N GLU A 683 0.26 25.34 -19.83
CA GLU A 683 -0.66 25.35 -20.96
C GLU A 683 -2.10 25.50 -20.48
N VAL A 684 -2.79 26.52 -20.99
CA VAL A 684 -4.23 26.70 -20.80
C VAL A 684 -4.94 26.14 -22.02
N VAL A 685 -5.88 25.22 -21.78
CA VAL A 685 -6.55 24.44 -22.82
C VAL A 685 -8.06 24.50 -22.64
N GLY A 686 -8.77 24.75 -23.73
CA GLY A 686 -10.22 24.72 -23.83
C GLY A 686 -10.72 23.39 -24.37
N LEU A 687 -11.84 22.92 -23.82
CA LEU A 687 -12.47 21.64 -24.17
C LEU A 687 -13.96 21.84 -24.44
N GLU A 688 -14.42 21.38 -25.59
CA GLU A 688 -15.79 21.50 -26.08
C GLU A 688 -16.75 20.50 -25.43
N GLY A 689 -16.26 19.36 -24.92
CA GLY A 689 -17.09 18.41 -24.18
C GLY A 689 -16.54 16.97 -24.15
N ALA A 690 -17.34 16.05 -23.60
CA ALA A 690 -16.94 14.65 -23.40
C ALA A 690 -16.72 13.88 -24.73
N MET A 691 -17.47 14.22 -25.78
CA MET A 691 -17.30 13.61 -27.11
C MET A 691 -15.95 13.96 -27.74
N GLU A 692 -15.50 15.22 -27.60
CA GLU A 692 -14.18 15.65 -28.04
C GLU A 692 -13.09 14.89 -27.28
N MET A 693 -13.23 14.68 -25.96
CA MET A 693 -12.26 13.90 -25.20
C MET A 693 -12.10 12.46 -25.74
N GLY A 694 -13.20 11.82 -26.17
CA GLY A 694 -13.13 10.52 -26.85
C GLY A 694 -12.39 10.56 -28.20
N GLN A 695 -12.59 11.63 -28.97
CA GLN A 695 -11.88 11.86 -30.23
C GLN A 695 -10.39 12.16 -30.01
N ILE A 696 -10.04 12.90 -28.96
CA ILE A 696 -8.66 13.14 -28.55
C ILE A 696 -8.00 11.84 -28.11
N TYR A 697 -8.70 11.00 -27.33
CA TYR A 697 -8.19 9.71 -26.89
C TYR A 697 -7.86 8.76 -28.04
N THR A 698 -8.62 8.85 -29.14
CA THR A 698 -8.43 8.07 -30.36
C THR A 698 -7.49 8.74 -31.37
N GLY A 699 -7.00 9.96 -31.07
CA GLY A 699 -6.14 10.74 -31.97
C GLY A 699 -6.86 11.36 -33.18
N LEU A 700 -8.20 11.38 -33.18
CA LEU A 700 -9.03 11.92 -34.25
C LEU A 700 -9.22 13.44 -34.18
N LYS A 701 -9.03 14.04 -32.99
CA LYS A 701 -9.10 15.49 -32.75
C LYS A 701 -7.99 15.92 -31.80
N SER A 702 -7.63 17.21 -31.82
CA SER A 702 -6.73 17.83 -30.83
C SER A 702 -7.49 18.89 -30.04
N ALA A 703 -7.13 19.07 -28.78
CA ALA A 703 -7.73 20.10 -27.93
C ALA A 703 -7.35 21.51 -28.37
N ILE A 704 -8.13 22.50 -27.94
CA ILE A 704 -7.93 23.91 -28.26
C ILE A 704 -6.92 24.52 -27.28
N ARG A 705 -5.71 24.82 -27.74
CA ARG A 705 -4.71 25.56 -26.94
C ARG A 705 -5.11 27.03 -26.88
N LEU A 706 -5.35 27.55 -25.68
CA LEU A 706 -5.78 28.93 -25.44
C LEU A 706 -4.60 29.84 -25.12
N ALA A 707 -3.68 29.37 -24.28
CA ALA A 707 -2.51 30.16 -23.89
C ALA A 707 -1.35 29.29 -23.40
N LYS A 708 -0.15 29.86 -23.39
CA LYS A 708 1.02 29.39 -22.63
C LYS A 708 1.57 30.55 -21.80
N THR A 709 1.63 30.40 -20.47
CA THR A 709 1.84 31.52 -19.53
C THR A 709 2.51 31.08 -18.23
N SER A 710 3.12 32.01 -17.47
CA SER A 710 3.73 31.79 -16.15
C SER A 710 2.83 32.14 -14.96
N GLN A 711 1.68 32.77 -15.18
CA GLN A 711 0.71 33.08 -14.14
C GLN A 711 -0.70 33.08 -14.72
N ILE A 712 -1.68 32.57 -13.96
CA ILE A 712 -3.08 32.52 -14.35
C ILE A 712 -3.95 33.03 -13.20
N THR A 713 -4.91 33.89 -13.52
CA THR A 713 -6.02 34.26 -12.63
C THR A 713 -7.32 33.83 -13.28
N ILE A 714 -8.12 33.03 -12.58
CA ILE A 714 -9.45 32.58 -13.03
C ILE A 714 -10.49 33.13 -12.06
N ARG A 715 -11.51 33.82 -12.58
CA ARG A 715 -12.64 34.31 -11.77
C ARG A 715 -13.90 33.56 -12.17
N THR A 716 -14.59 32.95 -11.22
CA THR A 716 -15.82 32.18 -11.48
C THR A 716 -17.03 32.90 -10.90
N LYS A 717 -18.12 32.94 -11.67
CA LYS A 717 -19.37 33.65 -11.30
C LYS A 717 -20.44 32.75 -10.69
N LYS A 718 -20.23 31.43 -10.72
CA LYS A 718 -21.16 30.41 -10.23
C LYS A 718 -20.38 29.24 -9.64
N PRO A 719 -21.01 28.39 -8.82
CA PRO A 719 -20.40 27.15 -8.36
C PRO A 719 -20.00 26.27 -9.54
N LEU A 720 -18.75 25.81 -9.56
CA LEU A 720 -18.20 24.98 -10.63
C LEU A 720 -17.44 23.77 -10.08
N PRO A 721 -17.51 22.61 -10.75
CA PRO A 721 -16.68 21.46 -10.40
C PRO A 721 -15.23 21.72 -10.81
N MET A 722 -14.30 21.39 -9.91
CA MET A 722 -12.86 21.56 -10.08
C MET A 722 -12.11 20.29 -9.65
N GLN A 723 -10.89 20.10 -10.16
CA GLN A 723 -10.01 19.02 -9.74
C GLN A 723 -8.56 19.41 -9.92
N ILE A 724 -7.72 18.81 -9.08
CA ILE A 724 -6.28 18.98 -9.04
C ILE A 724 -5.65 17.61 -8.95
N ASP A 725 -4.77 17.27 -9.90
CA ASP A 725 -4.06 15.99 -9.96
C ASP A 725 -4.94 14.73 -9.81
N GLY A 726 -6.20 14.82 -10.25
CA GLY A 726 -7.19 13.73 -10.19
C GLY A 726 -8.15 13.77 -8.99
N GLU A 727 -8.02 14.74 -8.10
CA GLU A 727 -8.80 14.85 -6.86
C GLU A 727 -9.83 15.99 -6.99
N PRO A 728 -11.15 15.69 -7.02
CA PRO A 728 -12.19 16.66 -7.36
C PRO A 728 -12.85 17.34 -6.15
N TRP A 729 -13.44 18.53 -6.36
CA TRP A 729 -14.30 19.20 -5.39
C TRP A 729 -15.32 20.15 -6.07
N MET A 730 -16.35 20.58 -5.36
CA MET A 730 -17.26 21.66 -5.78
C MET A 730 -16.77 22.96 -5.19
N GLN A 731 -16.48 23.93 -6.05
CA GLN A 731 -15.99 25.24 -5.64
C GLN A 731 -17.08 26.31 -5.85
N PRO A 732 -17.50 27.04 -4.81
CA PRO A 732 -18.31 28.25 -4.94
C PRO A 732 -17.64 29.34 -5.81
N PRO A 733 -18.37 30.39 -6.21
CA PRO A 733 -17.79 31.57 -6.86
C PRO A 733 -16.53 32.06 -6.15
N CYS A 734 -15.44 32.16 -6.90
CA CYS A 734 -14.14 32.46 -6.35
C CYS A 734 -13.20 33.08 -7.38
N THR A 735 -12.12 33.66 -6.88
CA THR A 735 -10.93 33.99 -7.65
C THR A 735 -9.83 32.99 -7.33
N ILE A 736 -9.26 32.39 -8.37
CA ILE A 736 -8.19 31.40 -8.28
C ILE A 736 -6.91 32.02 -8.85
N HIS A 737 -5.83 31.98 -8.07
CA HIS A 737 -4.51 32.36 -8.52
C HIS A 737 -3.62 31.12 -8.64
N ILE A 738 -3.09 30.91 -9.85
CA ILE A 738 -2.11 29.86 -10.14
C ILE A 738 -0.77 30.54 -10.42
N THR A 739 0.21 30.24 -9.57
CA THR A 739 1.55 30.85 -9.61
C THR A 739 2.63 29.80 -9.44
N HIS A 740 3.82 30.06 -9.99
CA HIS A 740 4.94 29.13 -9.83
C HIS A 740 5.35 29.05 -8.36
N LYS A 741 5.44 27.83 -7.82
CA LYS A 741 5.85 27.59 -6.43
C LYS A 741 7.34 27.25 -6.35
N ASN A 742 7.73 26.13 -6.95
CA ASN A 742 9.10 25.63 -6.95
C ASN A 742 9.29 24.56 -8.03
N GLN A 743 10.52 24.10 -8.20
CA GLN A 743 10.84 22.93 -9.03
C GLN A 743 11.23 21.73 -8.17
N ALA A 744 10.74 20.56 -8.56
CA ALA A 744 11.15 19.25 -8.03
C ALA A 744 12.15 18.59 -8.98
N SER A 745 13.14 17.91 -8.41
CA SER A 745 14.08 17.09 -9.18
C SER A 745 13.48 15.71 -9.43
N MET A 746 13.28 15.35 -10.69
CA MET A 746 12.69 14.08 -11.11
C MET A 746 13.69 13.30 -11.96
N LEU A 747 13.54 11.97 -11.97
CA LEU A 747 14.29 11.08 -12.85
C LEU A 747 13.39 10.69 -14.02
N MET A 748 13.87 10.94 -15.24
CA MET A 748 13.21 10.50 -16.46
C MET A 748 13.86 9.19 -16.94
N GLY A 749 13.02 8.18 -17.17
CA GLY A 749 13.45 6.87 -17.64
C GLY A 749 14.20 6.95 -18.97
N PRO A 750 15.14 6.01 -19.23
CA PRO A 750 15.92 5.98 -20.45
C PRO A 750 15.01 5.85 -21.68
N GLN A 751 15.43 6.42 -22.82
CA GLN A 751 14.72 6.19 -24.07
C GLN A 751 14.78 4.70 -24.40
N ASN A 752 13.62 4.08 -24.65
CA ASN A 752 13.58 2.75 -25.22
C ASN A 752 14.38 2.77 -26.53
N ARG A 753 15.55 2.12 -26.55
CA ARG A 753 16.19 1.73 -27.80
C ARG A 753 15.16 0.84 -28.48
N SER A 754 14.50 1.34 -29.52
CA SER A 754 13.66 0.50 -30.36
C SER A 754 14.53 -0.67 -30.81
N SER A 755 14.24 -1.86 -30.29
CA SER A 755 14.74 -3.10 -30.86
C SER A 755 14.17 -3.18 -32.26
N PHE A 756 14.90 -2.63 -33.22
CA PHE A 756 14.79 -2.93 -34.63
C PHE A 756 15.11 -4.41 -34.81
N PHE A 757 14.12 -5.27 -34.57
CA PHE A 757 14.05 -6.59 -35.18
C PHE A 757 12.72 -6.68 -35.90
N SER A 758 12.75 -6.15 -37.13
CA SER A 758 11.96 -6.71 -38.23
C SER A 758 12.37 -8.17 -38.41
N SER A 759 11.42 -9.09 -38.36
CA SER A 759 11.05 -9.90 -39.53
C SER A 759 10.12 -11.08 -39.18
N LYS A 760 8.99 -11.08 -39.89
CA LYS A 760 7.98 -12.13 -40.12
C LYS A 760 6.87 -12.32 -39.09
#